data_AF-A0A8C2RBX6-F1
#
_entry.id   AF-A0A8C2RBX6-F1
#
_cell.length_a   1.000
_cell.length_b   1.000
_cell.length_c   1.000
_cell.angle_alpha   90.00
_cell.angle_beta   90.00
_cell.angle_gamma   90.00
#
_symmetry.space_group_name_H-M   'P 1'
#
loop_
_entity.id
_entity.type
_entity.pdbx_description
1 polymer ?
#
loop_
_entity_poly.entity_id
_entity_poly.type
_entity_poly.pdbx_seq_one_letter_code
_entity_poly.pdbx_strand_id
1 'polypeptide(L)'
;QVILSTDCILTFACDACKTVILHVPAKLDAEKFIGRVNLKECFKSATLIHSRDPDFQILEDGSVYTTHAILLSSEKSSFTILLSNTETHEEKEILVLLEHQTKVLKKRHSQEKVLRRAKRRWAPIPCSVPENSLGPFPLFLQQIQSDTAQNYTIYYSISGPGVDKEPRNLFYVERDTGNLFCTRAVDRETYPSFEVTFTYCLVALKTNYIFKVFENSKVGTTVGQVCATDKDEPDTLHTRLRYSIIEQFPASPTLFSMHPTTGVITTTSSQLDRELIDKYQLKIKVQDMDGQYFGLQTTAACVINIEDVNDNLPTFTRSSVSENRIDVEILRVAVQDKDLIHTANWRANYTFLKGNEDGNFKIVTDSQTNEGVLYVVKPLNYEEKQQLTLQIGAVNEAPYIGSSRSTMNMATVTVNVQNQDEGPECDPRLQTVRIKENVPVGTKNVGYKAYDPETGSSSGIRYMKSSDPEGWVDVDENSGVITILKRLDREARSGVYNISILASDKDGRTCNGVLGIILEDVNDNGPVIRQRTVIICKTVMSSAEIVAVDPDEPIHGPPFDFSLEGVLDSEVLRMWRLTKVNDTAARLSYLNDLQFGKYTVPVRVTDRLGQSLVTQLDVRLCDCVTPNDCDIYRSPRTGNGEVILGKWAILAILLGIALLFCILFTLVCGATTGAAKKPKVFPDDLAQQNLIVSNTEAPGDDKVYSTNGFTTHAVGGSAQGICGTLGSRVKSGGQETIEMVKGGHQTLESCQEESIRGHTLVKN
;
A
#
# COMPACT_ATOMS: atom_id res chain seq x y z
N GLN A 1 2.12 24.68 1.37
CA GLN A 1 1.19 25.25 2.37
C GLN A 1 0.62 24.11 3.22
N VAL A 2 -0.11 24.43 4.29
CA VAL A 2 -0.61 23.52 5.33
C VAL A 2 -1.46 22.33 4.79
N ILE A 3 -1.02 21.12 5.16
CA ILE A 3 -1.77 19.92 5.67
C ILE A 3 -3.13 19.54 5.05
N LEU A 4 -3.22 18.26 4.66
CA LEU A 4 -4.31 17.28 4.90
C LEU A 4 -3.76 15.90 4.45
N SER A 5 -3.16 15.07 5.31
CA SER A 5 -3.79 14.13 6.25
C SER A 5 -4.93 13.28 5.64
N THR A 6 -4.60 12.03 5.29
CA THR A 6 -5.55 10.91 5.18
C THR A 6 -4.86 9.68 5.76
N ASP A 7 -5.50 9.02 6.72
CA ASP A 7 -4.87 7.96 7.51
C ASP A 7 -4.70 6.66 6.74
N CYS A 8 -3.48 6.12 6.74
CA CYS A 8 -3.22 4.73 6.39
C CYS A 8 -3.02 3.93 7.69
N ILE A 9 -4.10 3.32 8.18
CA ILE A 9 -4.08 2.54 9.42
C ILE A 9 -3.31 1.24 9.18
N LEU A 10 -2.01 1.26 9.46
CA LEU A 10 -1.17 0.07 9.56
C LEU A 10 -1.53 -0.71 10.82
N THR A 11 -2.57 -1.53 10.72
CA THR A 11 -2.84 -2.62 11.68
C THR A 11 -1.72 -3.66 11.57
N PHE A 12 -0.67 -3.48 12.37
CA PHE A 12 0.32 -4.53 12.58
C PHE A 12 -0.40 -5.78 13.14
N ALA A 13 -0.30 -6.89 12.41
CA ALA A 13 -0.85 -8.16 12.86
C ALA A 13 -0.22 -8.54 14.21
N CYS A 14 -1.06 -9.00 15.15
CA CYS A 14 -0.63 -9.21 16.51
C CYS A 14 0.49 -10.26 16.62
N ASP A 15 1.56 -9.88 17.33
CA ASP A 15 2.52 -10.80 17.92
C ASP A 15 1.79 -11.62 19.01
N ALA A 16 1.09 -12.68 18.58
CA ALA A 16 0.24 -13.51 19.42
C ALA A 16 1.08 -14.55 20.16
N CYS A 17 0.95 -14.59 21.49
CA CYS A 17 1.71 -15.54 22.28
C CYS A 17 1.25 -16.99 22.04
N LYS A 18 2.21 -17.91 21.94
CA LYS A 18 1.95 -19.33 21.66
C LYS A 18 1.00 -19.93 22.69
N THR A 19 -0.02 -20.64 22.21
CA THR A 19 -0.91 -21.45 23.05
C THR A 19 -0.10 -22.53 23.78
N VAL A 20 -0.39 -22.75 25.07
CA VAL A 20 0.29 -23.75 25.90
C VAL A 20 -0.69 -24.87 26.28
N ILE A 21 -0.25 -26.13 26.21
CA ILE A 21 -1.07 -27.29 26.55
C ILE A 21 -0.57 -27.93 27.85
N LEU A 22 -1.47 -28.14 28.81
CA LEU A 22 -1.20 -28.87 30.05
C LEU A 22 -2.06 -30.14 30.11
N HIS A 23 -1.41 -31.31 30.24
CA HIS A 23 -2.13 -32.58 30.35
C HIS A 23 -2.51 -32.87 31.82
N VAL A 24 -3.79 -33.04 32.09
CA VAL A 24 -4.38 -33.02 33.44
C VAL A 24 -5.38 -34.17 33.69
N PRO A 25 -5.60 -34.59 34.95
CA PRO A 25 -6.66 -35.53 35.30
C PRO A 25 -8.05 -34.84 35.27
N ALA A 26 -9.12 -35.59 34.94
CA ALA A 26 -10.49 -35.06 34.79
C ALA A 26 -11.07 -34.39 36.04
N LYS A 27 -10.49 -34.62 37.22
CA LYS A 27 -10.76 -33.89 38.45
C LYS A 27 -9.45 -33.31 38.97
N LEU A 28 -9.42 -32.01 39.19
CA LEU A 28 -8.39 -31.31 39.93
C LEU A 28 -8.90 -31.06 41.36
N ASP A 29 -8.04 -31.29 42.35
CA ASP A 29 -8.34 -30.92 43.74
C ASP A 29 -7.88 -29.46 43.98
N ALA A 30 -8.34 -28.81 45.05
CA ALA A 30 -7.93 -27.44 45.39
C ALA A 30 -6.44 -27.32 45.74
N GLU A 31 -5.88 -26.12 45.60
CA GLU A 31 -4.49 -25.74 45.93
C GLU A 31 -3.42 -26.59 45.22
N LYS A 32 -3.76 -27.18 44.07
CA LYS A 32 -2.96 -28.22 43.43
C LYS A 32 -2.19 -27.66 42.25
N PHE A 33 -0.87 -27.86 42.28
CA PHE A 33 0.00 -27.54 41.15
C PHE A 33 -0.41 -28.34 39.90
N ILE A 34 -0.56 -27.63 38.78
CA ILE A 34 -1.07 -28.15 37.51
C ILE A 34 0.06 -28.25 36.47
N GLY A 35 0.92 -27.24 36.42
CA GLY A 35 1.96 -27.09 35.41
C GLY A 35 2.61 -25.72 35.48
N ARG A 36 3.50 -25.43 34.51
CA ARG A 36 4.28 -24.19 34.48
C ARG A 36 4.31 -23.61 33.06
N VAL A 37 4.08 -22.30 32.95
CA VAL A 37 4.00 -21.56 31.68
C VAL A 37 5.22 -20.64 31.56
N ASN A 38 5.87 -20.62 30.39
CA ASN A 38 7.06 -19.79 30.16
C ASN A 38 6.68 -18.32 29.85
N LEU A 39 6.27 -17.56 30.87
CA LEU A 39 5.75 -16.19 30.71
C LEU A 39 6.73 -15.28 29.94
N LYS A 40 8.04 -15.43 30.17
CA LYS A 40 9.11 -14.62 29.55
C LYS A 40 9.32 -14.86 28.05
N GLU A 41 8.79 -15.94 27.49
CA GLU A 41 8.76 -16.19 26.05
C GLU A 41 7.65 -15.40 25.35
N CYS A 42 6.55 -15.12 26.05
CA CYS A 42 5.46 -14.28 25.58
C CYS A 42 5.75 -12.79 25.82
N PHE A 43 6.12 -12.42 27.04
CA PHE A 43 6.30 -11.02 27.43
C PHE A 43 7.45 -10.89 28.45
N LYS A 44 8.53 -10.23 28.04
CA LYS A 44 9.82 -10.24 28.77
C LYS A 44 9.80 -9.42 30.06
N SER A 45 8.89 -8.45 30.17
CA SER A 45 8.84 -7.42 31.22
C SER A 45 7.42 -7.21 31.76
N ALA A 46 6.67 -8.29 32.00
CA ALA A 46 5.38 -8.20 32.71
C ALA A 46 5.59 -7.69 34.14
N THR A 47 4.84 -6.65 34.55
CA THR A 47 4.82 -6.16 35.95
C THR A 47 3.58 -6.63 36.70
N LEU A 48 2.52 -7.02 35.99
CA LEU A 48 1.31 -7.63 36.53
C LEU A 48 0.97 -8.91 35.77
N ILE A 49 0.59 -9.96 36.51
CA ILE A 49 0.29 -11.30 36.02
C ILE A 49 -1.02 -11.76 36.66
N HIS A 50 -2.03 -12.13 35.86
CA HIS A 50 -3.33 -12.56 36.39
C HIS A 50 -4.01 -13.61 35.50
N SER A 51 -4.88 -14.44 36.09
CA SER A 51 -5.79 -15.31 35.35
C SER A 51 -7.08 -14.56 35.02
N ARG A 52 -7.64 -14.72 33.83
CA ARG A 52 -9.04 -14.31 33.58
C ARG A 52 -10.07 -15.32 34.13
N ASP A 53 -9.66 -16.53 34.49
CA ASP A 53 -10.51 -17.53 35.17
C ASP A 53 -10.10 -17.64 36.66
N PRO A 54 -10.97 -17.28 37.63
CA PRO A 54 -10.67 -17.31 39.06
C PRO A 54 -10.46 -18.74 39.62
N ASP A 55 -10.74 -19.78 38.85
CA ASP A 55 -10.39 -21.17 39.17
C ASP A 55 -8.87 -21.41 39.26
N PHE A 56 -8.05 -20.52 38.67
CA PHE A 56 -6.60 -20.70 38.53
C PHE A 56 -5.78 -19.52 39.07
N GLN A 57 -4.75 -19.83 39.86
CA GLN A 57 -3.75 -18.89 40.34
C GLN A 57 -2.41 -19.12 39.64
N ILE A 58 -1.76 -18.04 39.20
CA ILE A 58 -0.45 -18.06 38.56
C ILE A 58 0.54 -17.27 39.44
N LEU A 59 1.73 -17.84 39.65
CA LEU A 59 2.85 -17.18 40.32
C LEU A 59 3.80 -16.50 39.32
N GLU A 60 4.58 -15.52 39.77
CA GLU A 60 5.58 -14.80 38.95
C GLU A 60 6.57 -15.73 38.21
N ASP A 61 6.82 -16.90 38.77
CA ASP A 61 7.73 -17.91 38.24
C ASP A 61 7.10 -18.78 37.11
N GLY A 62 5.85 -18.51 36.76
CA GLY A 62 5.05 -19.21 35.75
C GLY A 62 4.25 -20.41 36.27
N SER A 63 4.32 -20.74 37.56
CA SER A 63 3.64 -21.91 38.13
C SER A 63 2.13 -21.69 38.27
N VAL A 64 1.33 -22.67 37.83
CA VAL A 64 -0.14 -22.63 37.85
C VAL A 64 -0.69 -23.58 38.92
N TYR A 65 -1.62 -23.09 39.73
CA TYR A 65 -2.34 -23.81 40.78
C TYR A 65 -3.86 -23.66 40.62
N THR A 66 -4.64 -24.63 41.09
CA THR A 66 -6.09 -24.47 41.27
C THR A 66 -6.42 -23.69 42.54
N THR A 67 -7.40 -22.78 42.49
CA THR A 67 -7.92 -22.10 43.68
C THR A 67 -8.95 -22.96 44.43
N HIS A 68 -9.67 -23.84 43.72
CA HIS A 68 -10.65 -24.76 44.29
C HIS A 68 -10.71 -26.09 43.51
N ALA A 69 -11.59 -27.01 43.91
CA ALA A 69 -11.68 -28.32 43.27
C ALA A 69 -12.54 -28.27 41.99
N ILE A 70 -11.92 -28.53 40.84
CA ILE A 70 -12.53 -28.40 39.50
C ILE A 70 -12.81 -29.80 38.92
N LEU A 71 -13.97 -29.96 38.29
CA LEU A 71 -14.28 -31.10 37.42
C LEU A 71 -14.26 -30.61 35.97
N LEU A 72 -13.40 -31.18 35.13
CA LEU A 72 -13.23 -30.74 33.74
C LEU A 72 -14.41 -31.21 32.89
N SER A 73 -15.29 -30.27 32.54
CA SER A 73 -16.34 -30.46 31.53
C SER A 73 -15.83 -30.09 30.13
N SER A 74 -16.64 -30.35 29.09
CA SER A 74 -16.38 -29.88 27.73
C SER A 74 -16.42 -28.35 27.55
N GLU A 75 -16.80 -27.60 28.60
CA GLU A 75 -16.90 -26.14 28.58
C GLU A 75 -15.72 -25.47 29.31
N LYS A 76 -15.00 -26.19 30.19
CA LYS A 76 -13.78 -25.73 30.87
C LYS A 76 -12.53 -26.44 30.35
N SER A 77 -12.29 -26.35 29.04
CA SER A 77 -11.10 -26.89 28.36
C SER A 77 -9.92 -25.92 28.29
N SER A 78 -10.07 -24.66 28.72
CA SER A 78 -9.01 -23.64 28.64
C SER A 78 -9.24 -22.46 29.57
N PHE A 79 -8.15 -21.78 29.93
CA PHE A 79 -8.15 -20.47 30.60
C PHE A 79 -7.09 -19.55 29.98
N THR A 80 -7.18 -18.25 30.26
CA THR A 80 -6.25 -17.24 29.71
C THR A 80 -5.47 -16.54 30.82
N ILE A 81 -4.15 -16.44 30.67
CA ILE A 81 -3.26 -15.64 31.50
C ILE A 81 -3.07 -14.28 30.83
N LEU A 82 -3.37 -13.20 31.54
CA LEU A 82 -3.08 -11.83 31.15
C LEU A 82 -1.72 -11.41 31.74
N LEU A 83 -0.88 -10.82 30.91
CA LEU A 83 0.40 -10.22 31.26
C LEU A 83 0.36 -8.75 30.84
N SER A 84 0.58 -7.82 31.77
CA SER A 84 0.61 -6.39 31.45
C SER A 84 1.81 -5.69 32.06
N ASN A 85 2.27 -4.63 31.38
CA ASN A 85 3.33 -3.75 31.85
C ASN A 85 2.75 -2.36 32.16
N THR A 86 2.73 -2.04 33.45
CA THR A 86 2.26 -0.77 34.01
C THR A 86 3.06 0.46 33.57
N GLU A 87 4.27 0.29 33.03
CA GLU A 87 5.11 1.40 32.54
C GLU A 87 4.94 1.67 31.04
N THR A 88 4.63 0.65 30.22
CA THR A 88 4.45 0.80 28.75
C THR A 88 2.99 0.75 28.30
N HIS A 89 2.05 0.43 29.20
CA HIS A 89 0.63 0.17 28.88
C HIS A 89 0.41 -0.97 27.85
N GLU A 90 1.39 -1.84 27.65
CA GLU A 90 1.27 -3.01 26.79
C GLU A 90 0.67 -4.20 27.55
N GLU A 91 -0.27 -4.90 26.91
CA GLU A 91 -0.85 -6.15 27.40
C GLU A 91 -0.64 -7.30 26.40
N LYS A 92 -0.47 -8.52 26.92
CA LYS A 92 -0.37 -9.78 26.17
C LYS A 92 -1.19 -10.87 26.85
N GLU A 93 -1.81 -11.73 26.04
CA GLU A 93 -2.60 -12.86 26.52
C GLU A 93 -1.95 -14.21 26.12
N ILE A 94 -1.87 -15.15 27.06
CA ILE A 94 -1.51 -16.55 26.81
C ILE A 94 -2.74 -17.41 27.02
N LEU A 95 -3.20 -18.08 25.96
CA LEU A 95 -4.22 -19.12 26.06
C LEU A 95 -3.58 -20.44 26.53
N VAL A 96 -4.15 -21.04 27.57
CA VAL A 96 -3.72 -22.34 28.13
C VAL A 96 -4.85 -23.37 27.97
N LEU A 97 -4.57 -24.45 27.24
CA LEU A 97 -5.46 -25.59 27.00
C LEU A 97 -5.22 -26.69 28.05
N LEU A 98 -6.31 -27.31 28.52
CA LEU A 98 -6.32 -28.38 29.52
C LEU A 98 -6.79 -29.71 28.89
N GLU A 99 -5.84 -30.62 28.62
CA GLU A 99 -6.15 -31.89 27.95
C GLU A 99 -6.24 -33.08 28.93
N HIS A 100 -7.29 -33.88 28.81
CA HIS A 100 -7.50 -35.05 29.67
C HIS A 100 -6.85 -36.35 29.13
N GLN A 101 -5.99 -37.00 29.91
CA GLN A 101 -5.40 -38.30 29.54
C GLN A 101 -6.37 -39.49 29.68
N THR A 102 -6.84 -39.99 28.53
CA THR A 102 -7.65 -41.20 28.40
C THR A 102 -6.84 -42.50 28.60
N LYS A 103 -6.73 -42.95 29.86
CA LYS A 103 -6.08 -44.25 30.17
C LYS A 103 -6.90 -45.44 29.65
N VAL A 104 -6.36 -46.14 28.64
CA VAL A 104 -6.93 -47.39 28.11
C VAL A 104 -6.96 -48.47 29.18
N LEU A 105 -8.17 -48.95 29.50
CA LEU A 105 -8.44 -49.76 30.69
C LEU A 105 -8.67 -51.24 30.31
N LYS A 106 -7.62 -52.06 30.32
CA LYS A 106 -7.78 -53.53 30.29
C LYS A 106 -8.37 -54.02 31.62
N LYS A 107 -9.65 -54.38 31.64
CA LYS A 107 -10.31 -55.07 32.78
C LYS A 107 -9.59 -56.42 33.01
N ARG A 108 -8.98 -56.60 34.19
CA ARG A 108 -9.54 -57.25 35.40
C ARG A 108 -9.90 -58.73 35.20
N HIS A 109 -9.09 -59.60 35.81
CA HIS A 109 -9.63 -60.67 36.66
C HIS A 109 -9.52 -60.23 38.13
N SER A 110 -10.35 -60.81 39.01
CA SER A 110 -10.52 -60.38 40.40
C SER A 110 -10.01 -61.42 41.40
N GLN A 111 -9.09 -61.03 42.29
CA GLN A 111 -8.91 -61.68 43.59
C GLN A 111 -8.23 -60.74 44.61
N GLU A 112 -8.84 -60.69 45.79
CA GLU A 112 -8.33 -60.32 47.13
C GLU A 112 -7.59 -58.99 47.41
N LYS A 113 -7.76 -58.50 48.65
CA LYS A 113 -7.00 -57.39 49.23
C LYS A 113 -5.59 -57.83 49.64
N VAL A 114 -4.70 -58.04 48.66
CA VAL A 114 -3.28 -58.25 48.96
C VAL A 114 -2.67 -56.95 49.50
N LEU A 115 -2.30 -56.95 50.79
CA LEU A 115 -1.51 -55.88 51.39
C LEU A 115 -0.23 -55.69 50.57
N ARG A 116 0.01 -54.48 50.04
CA ARG A 116 1.22 -54.18 49.26
C ARG A 116 2.46 -54.19 50.15
N ARG A 117 3.02 -55.39 50.33
CA ARG A 117 4.37 -55.62 50.87
C ARG A 117 5.35 -54.73 50.09
N ALA A 118 6.16 -53.94 50.78
CA ALA A 118 7.28 -53.25 50.16
C ALA A 118 8.15 -54.26 49.39
N LYS A 119 8.77 -53.85 48.27
CA LYS A 119 9.77 -54.68 47.58
C LYS A 119 10.89 -54.99 48.58
N ARG A 120 10.85 -56.19 49.15
CA ARG A 120 12.02 -56.75 49.86
C ARG A 120 13.13 -56.80 48.83
N ARG A 121 14.29 -56.17 49.11
CA ARG A 121 15.52 -56.59 48.44
C ARG A 121 15.65 -58.09 48.73
N TRP A 122 15.81 -58.89 47.68
CA TRP A 122 16.31 -60.24 47.87
C TRP A 122 17.68 -60.13 48.55
N ALA A 123 18.00 -61.06 49.45
CA ALA A 123 19.37 -61.16 49.93
C ALA A 123 20.28 -61.40 48.70
N PRO A 124 21.47 -60.78 48.63
CA PRO A 124 22.45 -61.11 47.60
C PRO A 124 22.67 -62.63 47.60
N ILE A 125 22.67 -63.24 46.41
CA ILE A 125 22.97 -64.67 46.29
C ILE A 125 24.47 -64.82 46.57
N PRO A 126 24.89 -65.51 47.65
CA PRO A 126 26.30 -65.58 47.99
C PRO A 126 27.02 -66.56 47.07
N CYS A 127 28.13 -66.13 46.47
CA CYS A 127 29.09 -67.05 45.89
C CYS A 127 29.76 -67.85 47.02
N SER A 128 29.92 -69.16 46.85
CA SER A 128 30.55 -70.04 47.84
C SER A 128 31.94 -70.43 47.37
N VAL A 129 32.96 -70.10 48.16
CA VAL A 129 34.36 -70.46 47.89
C VAL A 129 34.73 -71.66 48.77
N PRO A 130 35.30 -72.76 48.23
CA PRO A 130 35.80 -73.85 49.05
C PRO A 130 37.04 -73.42 49.83
N GLU A 131 36.99 -73.58 51.16
CA GLU A 131 38.12 -73.37 52.05
C GLU A 131 39.31 -74.29 51.70
N ASN A 132 40.53 -73.83 51.92
CA ASN A 132 41.77 -74.59 51.69
C ASN A 132 41.91 -75.24 50.29
N SER A 133 41.26 -74.66 49.28
CA SER A 133 41.33 -75.12 47.88
C SER A 133 42.77 -75.22 47.37
N LEU A 134 43.10 -76.36 46.73
CA LEU A 134 44.42 -76.64 46.18
C LEU A 134 44.66 -76.00 44.78
N GLY A 135 43.69 -75.22 44.29
CA GLY A 135 43.76 -74.58 42.98
C GLY A 135 43.34 -75.48 41.81
N PRO A 136 43.76 -75.18 40.57
CA PRO A 136 44.69 -74.11 40.19
C PRO A 136 44.13 -72.70 40.50
N PHE A 137 45.04 -71.77 40.77
CA PHE A 137 44.75 -70.35 40.90
C PHE A 137 45.21 -69.60 39.64
N PRO A 138 44.51 -68.54 39.19
CA PRO A 138 43.34 -67.93 39.80
C PRO A 138 42.06 -68.79 39.66
N LEU A 139 41.35 -68.98 40.77
CA LEU A 139 40.16 -69.81 40.85
C LEU A 139 38.93 -68.98 40.44
N PHE A 140 38.29 -69.34 39.33
CA PHE A 140 37.04 -68.68 38.90
C PHE A 140 35.92 -68.90 39.92
N LEU A 141 35.19 -67.83 40.25
CA LEU A 141 34.11 -67.84 41.23
C LEU A 141 32.73 -67.65 40.57
N GLN A 142 32.57 -66.58 39.80
CA GLN A 142 31.30 -66.16 39.22
C GLN A 142 31.54 -65.15 38.08
N GLN A 143 30.63 -65.07 37.11
CA GLN A 143 30.60 -63.96 36.14
C GLN A 143 29.43 -63.03 36.47
N ILE A 144 29.66 -61.72 36.35
CA ILE A 144 28.64 -60.66 36.51
C ILE A 144 28.66 -59.80 35.25
N GLN A 145 27.49 -59.58 34.64
CA GLN A 145 27.33 -58.83 33.40
C GLN A 145 26.20 -57.81 33.54
N SER A 146 26.40 -56.60 33.00
CA SER A 146 25.34 -55.59 32.91
C SER A 146 24.52 -55.77 31.63
N ASP A 147 23.20 -55.66 31.72
CA ASP A 147 22.30 -55.71 30.55
C ASP A 147 22.54 -54.56 29.55
N THR A 148 22.96 -53.40 30.08
CA THR A 148 23.39 -52.22 29.30
C THR A 148 24.62 -52.45 28.42
N ALA A 149 25.38 -53.54 28.61
CA ALA A 149 26.57 -53.86 27.80
C ALA A 149 26.23 -54.16 26.31
N GLN A 150 24.95 -54.32 25.97
CA GLN A 150 24.48 -54.46 24.59
C GLN A 150 24.52 -53.14 23.80
N ASN A 151 24.48 -51.99 24.49
CA ASN A 151 24.36 -50.65 23.89
C ASN A 151 25.60 -49.77 24.09
N TYR A 152 26.50 -50.15 25.00
CA TYR A 152 27.68 -49.37 25.38
C TYR A 152 28.84 -50.31 25.72
N THR A 153 30.07 -49.90 25.41
CA THR A 153 31.28 -50.53 25.96
C THR A 153 31.31 -50.27 27.47
N ILE A 154 31.39 -51.32 28.26
CA ILE A 154 31.40 -51.25 29.74
C ILE A 154 32.67 -51.88 30.27
N TYR A 155 33.28 -51.24 31.26
CA TYR A 155 34.36 -51.80 32.05
C TYR A 155 33.89 -52.10 33.48
N TYR A 156 34.20 -53.29 33.97
CA TYR A 156 33.84 -53.78 35.29
C TYR A 156 34.96 -53.54 36.31
N SER A 157 34.58 -53.14 37.52
CA SER A 157 35.48 -52.95 38.66
C SER A 157 34.86 -53.48 39.96
N ILE A 158 35.71 -53.78 40.95
CA ILE A 158 35.29 -54.23 42.28
C ILE A 158 36.05 -53.51 43.40
N SER A 159 35.41 -53.40 44.56
CA SER A 159 36.01 -52.85 45.80
C SER A 159 35.41 -53.51 47.05
N GLY A 160 36.16 -53.59 48.14
CA GLY A 160 35.76 -54.23 49.39
C GLY A 160 36.92 -54.96 50.11
N PRO A 161 36.70 -55.42 51.36
CA PRO A 161 37.60 -56.36 52.02
C PRO A 161 37.83 -57.59 51.14
N GLY A 162 39.10 -57.95 50.93
CA GLY A 162 39.48 -58.95 49.92
C GLY A 162 40.01 -58.35 48.62
N VAL A 163 39.82 -57.05 48.37
CA VAL A 163 40.23 -56.35 47.15
C VAL A 163 41.19 -55.21 47.48
N ASP A 164 40.66 -53.99 47.71
CA ASP A 164 41.38 -52.77 48.06
C ASP A 164 41.68 -52.68 49.56
N LYS A 165 40.80 -53.28 50.37
CA LYS A 165 40.87 -53.38 51.83
C LYS A 165 41.37 -54.77 52.26
N GLU A 166 41.95 -54.83 53.44
CA GLU A 166 42.61 -56.04 53.94
C GLU A 166 41.62 -57.20 54.15
N PRO A 167 41.99 -58.45 53.84
CA PRO A 167 43.24 -58.90 53.18
C PRO A 167 43.24 -58.55 51.68
N ARG A 168 44.18 -57.70 51.23
CA ARG A 168 44.16 -57.16 49.86
C ARG A 168 44.48 -58.22 48.80
N ASN A 169 44.07 -57.94 47.56
CA ASN A 169 44.33 -58.73 46.36
C ASN A 169 43.95 -60.23 46.49
N LEU A 170 42.94 -60.56 47.30
CA LEU A 170 42.38 -61.90 47.42
C LEU A 170 41.40 -62.21 46.27
N PHE A 171 40.68 -61.18 45.80
CA PHE A 171 39.80 -61.26 44.63
C PHE A 171 40.15 -60.18 43.60
N TYR A 172 39.92 -60.48 42.32
CA TYR A 172 39.93 -59.50 41.22
C TYR A 172 38.83 -59.81 40.20
N VAL A 173 38.46 -58.82 39.38
CA VAL A 173 37.55 -58.97 38.25
C VAL A 173 38.28 -58.72 36.93
N GLU A 174 37.97 -59.47 35.89
CA GLU A 174 38.39 -59.15 34.52
C GLU A 174 37.58 -57.97 33.99
N ARG A 175 38.29 -56.88 33.68
CA ARG A 175 37.74 -55.57 33.26
C ARG A 175 36.71 -55.61 32.13
N ASP A 176 36.85 -56.52 31.16
CA ASP A 176 36.05 -56.51 29.93
C ASP A 176 34.99 -57.64 29.89
N THR A 177 35.15 -58.69 30.73
CA THR A 177 34.27 -59.88 30.75
C THR A 177 33.38 -59.96 31.98
N GLY A 178 33.74 -59.28 33.08
CA GLY A 178 33.04 -59.36 34.37
C GLY A 178 33.26 -60.67 35.14
N ASN A 179 34.29 -61.46 34.76
CA ASN A 179 34.67 -62.69 35.47
C ASN A 179 35.37 -62.37 36.81
N LEU A 180 34.83 -62.86 37.93
CA LEU A 180 35.41 -62.76 39.27
C LEU A 180 36.28 -63.99 39.59
N PHE A 181 37.48 -63.75 40.11
CA PHE A 181 38.43 -64.78 40.50
C PHE A 181 38.96 -64.60 41.92
N CYS A 182 39.33 -65.71 42.56
CA CYS A 182 40.12 -65.74 43.79
C CYS A 182 41.60 -66.05 43.49
N THR A 183 42.54 -65.33 44.09
CA THR A 183 43.98 -65.41 43.76
C THR A 183 44.75 -66.48 44.52
N ARG A 184 44.22 -66.95 45.66
CA ARG A 184 44.87 -67.89 46.59
C ARG A 184 43.82 -68.59 47.45
N ALA A 185 44.22 -69.63 48.18
CA ALA A 185 43.35 -70.32 49.12
C ALA A 185 42.84 -69.39 50.23
N VAL A 186 41.62 -69.65 50.69
CA VAL A 186 40.97 -68.94 51.82
C VAL A 186 40.82 -69.91 52.98
N ASP A 187 41.10 -69.43 54.18
CA ASP A 187 40.84 -70.12 55.44
C ASP A 187 39.58 -69.50 56.09
N ARG A 188 38.59 -70.34 56.40
CA ARG A 188 37.25 -69.90 56.82
C ARG A 188 37.21 -69.49 58.29
N GLU A 189 37.97 -70.19 59.11
CA GLU A 189 38.21 -69.90 60.52
C GLU A 189 38.81 -68.49 60.70
N THR A 190 39.65 -68.05 59.76
CA THR A 190 40.16 -66.67 59.70
C THR A 190 39.17 -65.70 59.04
N TYR A 191 38.53 -66.07 57.91
CA TYR A 191 37.64 -65.20 57.15
C TYR A 191 36.31 -65.89 56.75
N PRO A 192 35.24 -65.77 57.54
CA PRO A 192 34.00 -66.51 57.31
C PRO A 192 33.12 -65.95 56.18
N SER A 193 33.32 -64.70 55.76
CA SER A 193 32.55 -64.04 54.70
C SER A 193 33.22 -62.74 54.22
N PHE A 194 33.05 -62.39 52.94
CA PHE A 194 33.47 -61.11 52.37
C PHE A 194 32.27 -60.37 51.74
N GLU A 195 32.25 -59.04 51.85
CA GLU A 195 31.27 -58.17 51.20
C GLU A 195 32.00 -57.27 50.19
N VAL A 196 31.80 -57.57 48.89
CA VAL A 196 32.48 -56.91 47.77
C VAL A 196 31.45 -56.21 46.88
N THR A 197 31.68 -54.94 46.59
CA THR A 197 30.86 -54.09 45.74
C THR A 197 31.35 -54.16 44.30
N PHE A 198 30.42 -54.21 43.35
CA PHE A 198 30.68 -54.18 41.91
C PHE A 198 30.24 -52.83 41.31
N THR A 199 31.07 -52.28 40.44
CA THR A 199 30.88 -50.96 39.81
C THR A 199 31.18 -51.04 38.30
N TYR A 200 30.55 -50.14 37.53
CA TYR A 200 30.71 -50.07 36.08
C TYR A 200 30.67 -48.61 35.59
N CYS A 201 31.59 -48.25 34.70
CA CYS A 201 31.81 -46.88 34.22
C CYS A 201 31.15 -46.61 32.85
N LEU A 202 30.72 -45.37 32.60
CA LEU A 202 30.12 -44.91 31.34
C LEU A 202 30.36 -43.40 31.07
N VAL A 203 31.44 -43.06 30.35
CA VAL A 203 31.64 -41.73 29.75
C VAL A 203 30.80 -41.60 28.48
N ALA A 204 29.90 -40.63 28.40
CA ALA A 204 28.99 -40.43 27.27
C ALA A 204 29.11 -39.02 26.66
N LEU A 205 29.42 -38.95 25.36
CA LEU A 205 29.45 -37.74 24.53
C LEU A 205 28.41 -37.87 23.41
N LYS A 206 27.68 -36.78 23.11
CA LYS A 206 26.76 -36.74 21.96
C LYS A 206 27.53 -36.94 20.65
N THR A 207 27.09 -37.87 19.81
CA THR A 207 27.83 -38.33 18.62
C THR A 207 28.06 -37.26 17.55
N ASN A 208 27.14 -36.31 17.40
CA ASN A 208 27.20 -35.24 16.41
C ASN A 208 26.79 -33.87 16.99
N TYR A 209 27.58 -32.85 16.68
CA TYR A 209 27.31 -31.43 16.92
C TYR A 209 27.26 -30.67 15.59
N ILE A 210 26.42 -29.63 15.53
CA ILE A 210 26.36 -28.67 14.44
C ILE A 210 26.24 -27.29 15.07
N PHE A 211 27.16 -26.39 14.71
CA PHE A 211 27.16 -24.99 15.10
C PHE A 211 27.23 -24.07 13.87
N LYS A 212 26.96 -22.78 14.10
CA LYS A 212 26.95 -21.71 13.10
C LYS A 212 27.79 -20.55 13.66
N VAL A 213 28.60 -19.90 12.82
CA VAL A 213 29.32 -18.67 13.17
C VAL A 213 29.41 -17.77 11.95
N PHE A 214 29.22 -16.46 12.10
CA PHE A 214 29.39 -15.52 10.99
C PHE A 214 30.85 -15.45 10.56
N GLU A 215 31.08 -15.26 9.27
CA GLU A 215 32.40 -14.88 8.76
C GLU A 215 32.84 -13.49 9.26
N ASN A 216 34.09 -13.13 9.03
CA ASN A 216 34.74 -11.92 9.54
C ASN A 216 34.62 -11.74 11.08
N SER A 217 34.18 -12.78 11.81
CA SER A 217 34.03 -12.77 13.28
C SER A 217 35.34 -12.48 13.98
N LYS A 218 35.26 -11.66 15.04
CA LYS A 218 36.44 -11.28 15.84
C LYS A 218 37.10 -12.51 16.48
N VAL A 219 38.42 -12.47 16.65
CA VAL A 219 39.16 -13.51 17.39
C VAL A 219 38.59 -13.66 18.80
N GLY A 220 38.41 -14.89 19.26
CA GLY A 220 37.80 -15.23 20.55
C GLY A 220 36.27 -15.30 20.53
N THR A 221 35.61 -15.12 19.39
CA THR A 221 34.15 -15.32 19.26
C THR A 221 33.79 -16.75 19.62
N THR A 222 32.76 -16.94 20.45
CA THR A 222 32.29 -18.26 20.86
C THR A 222 31.37 -18.86 19.80
N VAL A 223 31.72 -20.06 19.32
CA VAL A 223 30.98 -20.79 18.27
C VAL A 223 29.93 -21.73 18.87
N GLY A 224 30.21 -22.29 20.04
CA GLY A 224 29.32 -23.24 20.70
C GLY A 224 29.99 -23.93 21.88
N GLN A 225 29.26 -24.83 22.55
CA GLN A 225 29.78 -25.61 23.67
C GLN A 225 29.40 -27.09 23.50
N VAL A 226 30.36 -27.98 23.67
CA VAL A 226 30.14 -29.43 23.66
C VAL A 226 30.09 -29.95 25.10
N CYS A 227 29.17 -30.88 25.35
CA CYS A 227 28.92 -31.42 26.69
C CYS A 227 29.01 -32.95 26.67
N ALA A 228 29.73 -33.51 27.63
CA ALA A 228 29.73 -34.94 27.94
C ALA A 228 29.32 -35.16 29.40
N THR A 229 28.90 -36.38 29.72
CA THR A 229 28.52 -36.79 31.08
C THR A 229 29.22 -38.10 31.41
N ASP A 230 29.85 -38.14 32.58
CA ASP A 230 30.28 -39.38 33.22
C ASP A 230 29.16 -39.88 34.18
N LYS A 231 29.25 -41.14 34.59
CA LYS A 231 28.36 -41.79 35.57
C LYS A 231 29.11 -42.38 36.77
N ASP A 232 30.43 -42.27 36.82
CA ASP A 232 31.25 -42.56 38.01
C ASP A 232 30.95 -41.55 39.15
N GLU A 233 31.60 -41.73 40.31
CA GLU A 233 31.36 -40.90 41.50
C GLU A 233 31.76 -39.43 41.26
N PRO A 234 30.83 -38.45 41.44
CA PRO A 234 31.08 -37.04 41.13
C PRO A 234 32.19 -36.43 41.98
N ASP A 235 32.79 -35.35 41.47
CA ASP A 235 33.91 -34.60 42.08
C ASP A 235 35.22 -35.38 42.27
N THR A 236 35.25 -36.67 41.88
CA THR A 236 36.47 -37.48 41.82
C THR A 236 37.31 -37.20 40.56
N LEU A 237 38.53 -37.76 40.50
CA LEU A 237 39.33 -37.76 39.26
C LEU A 237 38.65 -38.52 38.11
N HIS A 238 37.85 -39.54 38.41
CA HIS A 238 37.13 -40.31 37.39
C HIS A 238 36.22 -39.37 36.60
N THR A 239 35.30 -38.67 37.27
CA THR A 239 34.38 -37.73 36.60
C THR A 239 35.02 -36.43 36.10
N ARG A 240 36.34 -36.25 36.23
CA ARG A 240 37.04 -35.04 35.76
C ARG A 240 37.33 -35.10 34.26
N LEU A 241 36.33 -34.70 33.48
CA LEU A 241 36.37 -34.66 32.02
C LEU A 241 37.27 -33.54 31.48
N ARG A 242 38.01 -33.86 30.42
CA ARG A 242 38.87 -32.94 29.66
C ARG A 242 38.61 -33.06 28.16
N TYR A 243 38.39 -31.93 27.51
CA TYR A 243 37.98 -31.81 26.11
C TYR A 243 39.15 -31.37 25.22
N SER A 244 39.19 -31.83 23.97
CA SER A 244 40.17 -31.36 22.97
C SER A 244 39.68 -31.55 21.52
N ILE A 245 40.16 -30.73 20.60
CA ILE A 245 40.07 -31.01 19.15
C ILE A 245 41.24 -31.95 18.77
N ILE A 246 40.98 -32.98 17.97
CA ILE A 246 41.98 -33.94 17.47
C ILE A 246 42.39 -33.59 16.04
N GLU A 247 41.39 -33.40 15.18
CA GLU A 247 41.55 -33.15 13.74
C GLU A 247 40.59 -32.02 13.34
N GLN A 248 41.05 -31.13 12.46
CA GLN A 248 40.24 -30.12 11.76
C GLN A 248 40.28 -30.44 10.26
N PHE A 249 39.17 -30.27 9.55
CA PHE A 249 39.12 -30.28 8.09
C PHE A 249 38.41 -29.02 7.58
N PRO A 250 39.02 -28.23 6.68
CA PRO A 250 40.41 -28.34 6.19
C PRO A 250 41.47 -28.22 7.30
N ALA A 251 42.64 -28.85 7.11
CA ALA A 251 43.63 -29.07 8.18
C ALA A 251 44.53 -27.86 8.50
N SER A 252 44.53 -26.83 7.66
CA SER A 252 45.29 -25.60 7.86
C SER A 252 44.58 -24.44 7.15
N PRO A 253 44.57 -23.21 7.71
CA PRO A 253 45.05 -22.85 9.05
C PRO A 253 44.16 -23.39 10.17
N THR A 254 44.67 -23.50 11.40
CA THR A 254 43.87 -23.89 12.58
C THR A 254 43.06 -22.70 13.06
N LEU A 255 41.73 -22.74 12.87
CA LEU A 255 40.82 -21.60 13.04
C LEU A 255 39.96 -21.67 14.30
N PHE A 256 39.98 -22.82 14.99
CA PHE A 256 39.19 -23.06 16.20
C PHE A 256 40.05 -23.59 17.35
N SER A 257 39.76 -23.12 18.56
CA SER A 257 40.28 -23.65 19.82
C SER A 257 39.14 -24.17 20.68
N MET A 258 39.44 -25.05 21.63
CA MET A 258 38.46 -25.61 22.57
C MET A 258 38.98 -25.51 24.00
N HIS A 259 38.18 -24.91 24.88
CA HIS A 259 38.55 -24.73 26.28
C HIS A 259 38.49 -26.07 27.03
N PRO A 260 39.60 -26.52 27.66
CA PRO A 260 39.80 -27.93 28.00
C PRO A 260 38.90 -28.48 29.10
N THR A 261 38.34 -27.64 29.98
CA THR A 261 37.46 -28.10 31.07
C THR A 261 35.98 -27.81 30.85
N THR A 262 35.62 -27.02 29.83
CA THR A 262 34.23 -26.60 29.59
C THR A 262 33.67 -27.00 28.23
N GLY A 263 34.52 -27.43 27.28
CA GLY A 263 34.09 -27.80 25.93
C GLY A 263 33.62 -26.61 25.07
N VAL A 264 33.87 -25.36 25.50
CA VAL A 264 33.53 -24.16 24.72
C VAL A 264 34.50 -24.02 23.55
N ILE A 265 33.97 -23.85 22.34
CA ILE A 265 34.74 -23.66 21.09
C ILE A 265 34.79 -22.16 20.77
N THR A 266 35.98 -21.64 20.48
CA THR A 266 36.21 -20.24 20.11
C THR A 266 37.05 -20.09 18.84
N THR A 267 36.89 -18.97 18.13
CA THR A 267 37.70 -18.63 16.94
C THR A 267 39.12 -18.21 17.33
N THR A 268 40.13 -18.69 16.62
CA THR A 268 41.56 -18.31 16.83
C THR A 268 42.06 -17.26 15.84
N SER A 269 41.35 -17.06 14.73
CA SER A 269 41.64 -16.06 13.70
C SER A 269 40.36 -15.31 13.33
N SER A 270 40.51 -14.11 12.76
CA SER A 270 39.43 -13.36 12.11
C SER A 270 39.32 -13.66 10.60
N GLN A 271 40.10 -14.61 10.10
CA GLN A 271 40.09 -15.08 8.70
C GLN A 271 39.09 -16.24 8.52
N LEU A 272 37.85 -16.01 8.96
CA LEU A 272 36.70 -16.81 8.51
C LEU A 272 36.11 -16.06 7.32
N ASP A 273 36.00 -16.76 6.20
CA ASP A 273 35.73 -16.27 4.83
C ASP A 273 34.93 -17.39 4.15
N ARG A 274 33.66 -17.13 3.84
CA ARG A 274 32.66 -18.11 3.37
C ARG A 274 32.77 -18.34 1.87
N GLU A 275 33.22 -17.34 1.12
CA GLU A 275 33.56 -17.42 -0.30
C GLU A 275 34.72 -18.40 -0.53
N LEU A 276 35.64 -18.51 0.43
CA LEU A 276 36.75 -19.46 0.44
C LEU A 276 36.37 -20.82 1.05
N ILE A 277 35.78 -20.87 2.25
CA ILE A 277 35.38 -22.11 2.95
C ILE A 277 34.06 -21.89 3.72
N ASP A 278 32.97 -22.46 3.19
CA ASP A 278 31.63 -22.42 3.80
C ASP A 278 31.49 -23.27 5.08
N LYS A 279 32.37 -24.25 5.29
CA LYS A 279 32.17 -25.31 6.28
C LYS A 279 33.45 -25.98 6.78
N TYR A 280 33.53 -26.12 8.10
CA TYR A 280 34.59 -26.84 8.79
C TYR A 280 34.05 -28.07 9.51
N GLN A 281 34.88 -29.11 9.61
CA GLN A 281 34.58 -30.32 10.37
C GLN A 281 35.66 -30.54 11.42
N LEU A 282 35.25 -30.63 12.69
CA LEU A 282 36.11 -30.91 13.83
C LEU A 282 35.84 -32.32 14.35
N LYS A 283 36.91 -33.08 14.56
CA LYS A 283 36.86 -34.35 15.31
C LYS A 283 37.26 -34.05 16.75
N ILE A 284 36.30 -34.14 17.65
CA ILE A 284 36.44 -33.73 19.05
C ILE A 284 36.62 -34.95 19.96
N LYS A 285 37.33 -34.75 21.06
CA LYS A 285 37.57 -35.73 22.12
C LYS A 285 37.03 -35.23 23.44
N VAL A 286 36.51 -36.15 24.24
CA VAL A 286 36.49 -36.01 25.70
C VAL A 286 37.26 -37.18 26.30
N GLN A 287 37.98 -36.95 27.39
CA GLN A 287 38.70 -37.97 28.16
C GLN A 287 38.51 -37.72 29.65
N ASP A 288 38.34 -38.79 30.42
CA ASP A 288 38.25 -38.74 31.89
C ASP A 288 39.65 -38.54 32.55
N MET A 289 39.74 -38.66 33.88
CA MET A 289 41.01 -38.68 34.62
C MET A 289 41.89 -37.43 34.38
N ASP A 290 41.29 -36.25 34.21
CA ASP A 290 41.98 -34.99 33.85
C ASP A 290 42.76 -35.07 32.51
N GLY A 291 42.35 -35.98 31.61
CA GLY A 291 43.02 -36.27 30.35
C GLY A 291 44.37 -37.00 30.49
N GLN A 292 44.59 -37.74 31.57
CA GLN A 292 45.77 -38.59 31.74
C GLN A 292 45.77 -39.74 30.72
N TYR A 293 46.96 -40.26 30.38
CA TYR A 293 47.16 -41.23 29.29
C TYR A 293 46.41 -42.56 29.44
N PHE A 294 45.98 -42.90 30.66
CA PHE A 294 45.22 -44.11 30.98
C PHE A 294 43.70 -43.88 31.10
N GLY A 295 43.24 -42.64 31.02
CA GLY A 295 41.82 -42.30 31.12
C GLY A 295 41.01 -42.72 29.89
N LEU A 296 39.75 -43.11 30.07
CA LEU A 296 38.87 -43.50 28.97
C LEU A 296 38.50 -42.27 28.14
N GLN A 297 38.39 -42.46 26.83
CA GLN A 297 38.14 -41.38 25.88
C GLN A 297 37.04 -41.74 24.89
N THR A 298 36.20 -40.76 24.57
CA THR A 298 35.16 -40.86 23.54
C THR A 298 35.34 -39.74 22.51
N THR A 299 35.08 -40.04 21.24
CA THR A 299 35.14 -39.09 20.13
C THR A 299 33.76 -38.77 19.55
N ALA A 300 33.63 -37.59 18.96
CA ALA A 300 32.44 -37.17 18.22
C ALA A 300 32.82 -36.28 17.03
N ALA A 301 31.88 -36.08 16.12
CA ALA A 301 32.01 -35.09 15.05
C ALA A 301 31.30 -33.78 15.42
N CYS A 302 31.91 -32.66 15.07
CA CYS A 302 31.36 -31.32 15.25
C CYS A 302 31.51 -30.54 13.95
N VAL A 303 30.39 -30.25 13.29
CA VAL A 303 30.34 -29.40 12.09
C VAL A 303 30.19 -27.94 12.51
N ILE A 304 30.95 -27.05 11.89
CA ILE A 304 30.77 -25.61 11.98
C ILE A 304 30.48 -25.13 10.57
N ASN A 305 29.27 -24.63 10.34
CA ASN A 305 28.94 -23.91 9.11
C ASN A 305 29.27 -22.42 9.31
N ILE A 306 29.78 -21.78 8.27
CA ILE A 306 29.99 -20.33 8.24
C ILE A 306 28.72 -19.67 7.71
N GLU A 307 28.25 -18.65 8.41
CA GLU A 307 27.07 -17.85 8.04
C GLU A 307 27.49 -16.59 7.29
N ASP A 308 26.76 -16.32 6.20
CA ASP A 308 26.99 -15.29 5.20
C ASP A 308 26.83 -13.85 5.73
N VAL A 309 27.76 -12.98 5.39
CA VAL A 309 27.78 -11.54 5.72
C VAL A 309 28.09 -10.73 4.46
N ASN A 310 27.37 -9.63 4.22
CA ASN A 310 27.66 -8.74 3.10
C ASN A 310 29.06 -8.09 3.26
N ASP A 311 30.08 -8.67 2.61
CA ASP A 311 31.44 -8.15 2.54
C ASP A 311 31.98 -7.99 1.11
N ASN A 312 31.25 -8.51 0.10
CA ASN A 312 31.47 -8.22 -1.32
C ASN A 312 30.48 -7.13 -1.80
N LEU A 313 30.76 -6.56 -2.98
CA LEU A 313 29.89 -5.57 -3.62
C LEU A 313 29.54 -6.05 -5.03
N PRO A 314 28.35 -5.73 -5.55
CA PRO A 314 27.91 -6.24 -6.85
C PRO A 314 28.72 -5.57 -7.95
N THR A 315 29.56 -6.33 -8.64
CA THR A 315 30.51 -5.81 -9.66
C THR A 315 29.94 -5.93 -11.07
N PHE A 316 29.95 -4.85 -11.84
CA PHE A 316 29.47 -4.87 -13.22
C PHE A 316 30.37 -5.70 -14.14
N THR A 317 29.82 -6.74 -14.76
CA THR A 317 30.59 -7.68 -15.59
C THR A 317 30.94 -7.14 -16.99
N ARG A 318 30.12 -6.21 -17.52
CA ARG A 318 30.37 -5.49 -18.78
C ARG A 318 29.90 -4.03 -18.65
N SER A 319 30.74 -3.10 -19.08
CA SER A 319 30.51 -1.65 -18.99
C SER A 319 30.02 -1.01 -20.30
N SER A 320 29.58 -1.81 -21.28
CA SER A 320 28.96 -1.35 -22.53
C SER A 320 28.22 -2.51 -23.20
N VAL A 321 27.00 -2.25 -23.66
CA VAL A 321 26.08 -3.22 -24.28
C VAL A 321 25.14 -2.45 -25.24
N SER A 322 24.62 -3.13 -26.27
CA SER A 322 23.89 -2.55 -27.41
C SER A 322 22.37 -2.46 -27.23
N GLU A 323 21.76 -1.47 -27.90
CA GLU A 323 20.33 -1.10 -27.84
C GLU A 323 19.30 -2.16 -28.30
N ASN A 324 18.04 -1.96 -27.90
CA ASN A 324 16.88 -2.03 -28.81
C ASN A 324 15.67 -1.18 -28.33
N ARG A 325 14.54 -1.25 -29.07
CA ARG A 325 13.47 -0.21 -29.15
C ARG A 325 12.41 -0.18 -28.02
N ILE A 326 11.52 0.81 -28.12
CA ILE A 326 10.36 1.14 -27.26
C ILE A 326 9.59 -0.10 -26.76
N ASP A 327 9.25 -0.10 -25.46
CA ASP A 327 8.52 -1.16 -24.73
C ASP A 327 9.18 -2.56 -24.74
N VAL A 328 10.38 -2.70 -25.32
CA VAL A 328 11.27 -3.85 -25.15
C VAL A 328 12.24 -3.56 -24.00
N GLU A 329 12.76 -4.62 -23.36
CA GLU A 329 13.95 -4.52 -22.52
C GLU A 329 15.10 -3.92 -23.36
N ILE A 330 15.53 -2.69 -23.08
CA ILE A 330 16.65 -2.06 -23.80
C ILE A 330 17.93 -2.88 -23.58
N LEU A 331 18.08 -3.30 -22.32
CA LEU A 331 19.33 -3.82 -21.79
C LEU A 331 19.10 -4.58 -20.47
N ARG A 332 19.76 -5.72 -20.34
CA ARG A 332 20.04 -6.40 -19.06
C ARG A 332 21.47 -6.13 -18.62
N VAL A 333 21.67 -5.58 -17.43
CA VAL A 333 22.99 -5.25 -16.88
C VAL A 333 23.37 -6.24 -15.78
N ALA A 334 24.15 -7.27 -16.14
CA ALA A 334 24.59 -8.31 -15.23
C ALA A 334 25.69 -7.83 -14.25
N VAL A 335 25.41 -7.95 -12.96
CA VAL A 335 26.41 -7.85 -11.88
C VAL A 335 26.85 -9.23 -11.41
N GLN A 336 28.10 -9.34 -10.98
CA GLN A 336 28.63 -10.47 -10.23
C GLN A 336 28.82 -10.04 -8.78
N ASP A 337 28.11 -10.71 -7.89
CA ASP A 337 28.39 -10.71 -6.46
C ASP A 337 28.87 -12.11 -6.04
N LYS A 338 29.62 -12.22 -4.94
CA LYS A 338 30.16 -13.49 -4.43
C LYS A 338 29.44 -14.01 -3.19
N ASP A 339 28.75 -13.14 -2.46
CA ASP A 339 27.92 -13.47 -1.30
C ASP A 339 26.90 -14.58 -1.64
N LEU A 340 26.36 -15.25 -0.62
CA LEU A 340 25.50 -16.42 -0.81
C LEU A 340 24.28 -16.11 -1.68
N ILE A 341 24.17 -16.83 -2.79
CA ILE A 341 23.18 -16.62 -3.85
C ILE A 341 21.74 -16.63 -3.28
N HIS A 342 20.91 -15.69 -3.77
CA HIS A 342 19.53 -15.40 -3.33
C HIS A 342 19.35 -14.82 -1.91
N THR A 343 20.40 -14.56 -1.11
CA THR A 343 20.25 -13.80 0.16
C THR A 343 19.95 -12.31 -0.09
N ALA A 344 19.75 -11.52 0.98
CA ALA A 344 19.75 -10.05 0.89
C ALA A 344 21.17 -9.46 0.71
N ASN A 345 22.21 -10.25 0.99
CA ASN A 345 23.59 -9.88 0.74
C ASN A 345 23.85 -9.95 -0.78
N TRP A 346 23.56 -11.08 -1.42
CA TRP A 346 23.73 -11.22 -2.88
C TRP A 346 22.76 -10.39 -3.75
N ARG A 347 21.50 -10.19 -3.34
CA ARG A 347 20.49 -9.50 -4.19
C ARG A 347 20.79 -8.01 -4.35
N ALA A 348 20.86 -7.58 -5.61
CA ALA A 348 21.23 -6.23 -6.02
C ALA A 348 20.01 -5.30 -6.20
N ASN A 349 20.22 -4.03 -5.91
CA ASN A 349 19.31 -2.92 -6.09
C ASN A 349 20.00 -1.84 -6.94
N TYR A 350 19.33 -1.41 -8.00
CA TYR A 350 19.90 -0.55 -9.05
C TYR A 350 19.33 0.86 -8.97
N THR A 351 20.18 1.87 -9.07
CA THR A 351 19.75 3.28 -9.11
C THR A 351 20.42 4.05 -10.24
N PHE A 352 19.72 5.06 -10.76
CA PHE A 352 20.33 6.07 -11.63
C PHE A 352 21.06 7.10 -10.77
N LEU A 353 22.28 7.42 -11.18
CA LEU A 353 23.12 8.45 -10.58
C LEU A 353 23.15 9.72 -11.45
N LYS A 354 23.09 9.57 -12.78
CA LYS A 354 23.03 10.65 -13.81
C LYS A 354 22.41 10.18 -15.11
N GLY A 355 21.97 11.10 -15.96
CA GLY A 355 21.54 10.88 -17.34
C GLY A 355 20.05 10.53 -17.51
N ASN A 356 19.29 10.52 -16.42
CA ASN A 356 17.85 10.23 -16.40
C ASN A 356 17.07 11.38 -15.72
N GLU A 357 17.55 12.61 -15.88
CA GLU A 357 16.97 13.83 -15.28
C GLU A 357 15.53 14.07 -15.77
N ASP A 358 15.26 13.76 -17.03
CA ASP A 358 13.92 13.86 -17.65
C ASP A 358 12.98 12.74 -17.18
N GLY A 359 13.48 11.69 -16.53
CA GLY A 359 12.71 10.52 -16.10
C GLY A 359 12.21 9.65 -17.25
N ASN A 360 13.03 9.47 -18.29
CA ASN A 360 12.71 8.69 -19.49
C ASN A 360 12.98 7.19 -19.33
N PHE A 361 13.80 6.80 -18.35
CA PHE A 361 14.22 5.42 -18.12
C PHE A 361 13.79 4.89 -16.74
N LYS A 362 13.60 3.58 -16.65
CA LYS A 362 13.37 2.83 -15.40
C LYS A 362 14.26 1.59 -15.37
N ILE A 363 14.86 1.28 -14.22
CA ILE A 363 15.62 0.04 -14.01
C ILE A 363 14.96 -0.80 -12.91
N VAL A 364 14.97 -2.13 -13.06
CA VAL A 364 14.35 -3.10 -12.14
C VAL A 364 15.24 -4.34 -12.05
N THR A 365 15.50 -4.86 -10.85
CA THR A 365 16.24 -6.12 -10.67
C THR A 365 15.39 -7.33 -11.07
N ASP A 366 15.93 -8.18 -11.94
CA ASP A 366 15.42 -9.54 -12.16
C ASP A 366 15.79 -10.43 -10.95
N SER A 367 14.79 -10.80 -10.15
CA SER A 367 14.98 -11.61 -8.94
C SER A 367 15.64 -12.98 -9.15
N GLN A 368 15.67 -13.51 -10.38
CA GLN A 368 16.22 -14.82 -10.70
C GLN A 368 17.68 -14.74 -11.14
N THR A 369 18.02 -13.74 -11.97
CA THR A 369 19.37 -13.57 -12.53
C THR A 369 20.23 -12.51 -11.84
N ASN A 370 19.62 -11.71 -10.95
CA ASN A 370 20.21 -10.51 -10.32
C ASN A 370 20.52 -9.37 -11.31
N GLU A 371 20.05 -9.45 -12.56
CA GLU A 371 20.34 -8.45 -13.60
C GLU A 371 19.47 -7.20 -13.45
N GLY A 372 20.06 -6.03 -13.72
CA GLY A 372 19.31 -4.77 -13.82
C GLY A 372 18.70 -4.65 -15.21
N VAL A 373 17.38 -4.85 -15.32
CA VAL A 373 16.63 -4.73 -16.57
C VAL A 373 16.21 -3.28 -16.77
N LEU A 374 16.65 -2.68 -17.87
CA LEU A 374 16.45 -1.27 -18.23
C LEU A 374 15.32 -1.13 -19.25
N TYR A 375 14.38 -0.24 -18.96
CA TYR A 375 13.18 0.04 -19.76
C TYR A 375 13.11 1.52 -20.15
N VAL A 376 12.58 1.79 -21.35
CA VAL A 376 12.07 3.12 -21.74
C VAL A 376 10.68 3.29 -21.11
N VAL A 377 10.44 4.40 -20.41
CA VAL A 377 9.12 4.75 -19.83
C VAL A 377 8.54 6.07 -20.36
N LYS A 378 9.33 6.83 -21.14
CA LYS A 378 8.87 7.94 -21.97
C LYS A 378 9.56 7.86 -23.33
N PRO A 379 8.90 8.17 -24.46
CA PRO A 379 9.53 8.13 -25.78
C PRO A 379 10.78 9.03 -25.83
N LEU A 380 11.74 8.63 -26.66
CA LEU A 380 12.97 9.38 -26.91
C LEU A 380 12.89 9.99 -28.31
N ASN A 381 13.11 11.30 -28.39
CA ASN A 381 13.20 12.04 -29.65
C ASN A 381 14.67 12.01 -30.13
N TYR A 382 14.93 11.54 -31.36
CA TYR A 382 16.29 11.44 -31.92
C TYR A 382 16.84 12.83 -32.28
N GLU A 383 16.00 13.67 -32.88
CA GLU A 383 16.27 15.02 -33.36
C GLU A 383 16.64 15.96 -32.19
N GLU A 384 16.13 15.68 -30.99
CA GLU A 384 16.60 16.29 -29.74
C GLU A 384 17.91 15.66 -29.20
N LYS A 385 17.96 14.33 -29.04
CA LYS A 385 19.03 13.64 -28.29
C LYS A 385 19.42 12.28 -28.91
N GLN A 386 20.23 12.32 -29.96
CA GLN A 386 20.77 11.13 -30.67
C GLN A 386 21.55 10.16 -29.77
N GLN A 387 22.14 10.62 -28.66
CA GLN A 387 22.90 9.79 -27.72
C GLN A 387 22.69 10.26 -26.27
N LEU A 388 22.43 9.30 -25.38
CA LEU A 388 22.21 9.49 -23.95
C LEU A 388 23.24 8.67 -23.16
N THR A 389 23.83 9.27 -22.13
CA THR A 389 24.82 8.60 -21.27
C THR A 389 24.29 8.51 -19.85
N LEU A 390 23.87 7.32 -19.47
CA LEU A 390 23.35 6.97 -18.15
C LEU A 390 24.50 6.56 -17.24
N GLN A 391 24.55 7.09 -16.02
CA GLN A 391 25.40 6.54 -14.96
C GLN A 391 24.49 5.77 -14.00
N ILE A 392 24.67 4.45 -13.92
CA ILE A 392 23.92 3.57 -13.01
C ILE A 392 24.84 3.07 -11.91
N GLY A 393 24.30 2.88 -10.71
CA GLY A 393 24.98 2.23 -9.60
C GLY A 393 24.25 0.96 -9.16
N ALA A 394 25.00 0.03 -8.57
CA ALA A 394 24.47 -1.16 -7.91
C ALA A 394 24.95 -1.22 -6.46
N VAL A 395 24.02 -1.53 -5.55
CA VAL A 395 24.27 -1.89 -4.14
C VAL A 395 23.41 -3.10 -3.79
N ASN A 396 23.73 -3.79 -2.70
CA ASN A 396 22.96 -4.91 -2.19
C ASN A 396 21.66 -4.42 -1.48
N GLU A 397 20.72 -5.34 -1.21
CA GLU A 397 19.60 -5.04 -0.30
C GLU A 397 20.05 -4.94 1.17
N ALA A 398 21.02 -5.74 1.58
CA ALA A 398 21.61 -5.69 2.91
C ALA A 398 22.70 -4.60 3.02
N PRO A 399 22.88 -3.96 4.19
CA PRO A 399 23.99 -3.03 4.41
C PRO A 399 25.36 -3.72 4.32
N TYR A 400 26.29 -3.12 3.58
CA TYR A 400 27.67 -3.56 3.43
C TYR A 400 28.48 -3.45 4.74
N ILE A 401 29.21 -4.51 5.11
CA ILE A 401 29.94 -4.65 6.38
C ILE A 401 31.46 -4.69 6.11
N GLY A 402 31.98 -3.56 5.60
CA GLY A 402 33.42 -3.37 5.32
C GLY A 402 33.92 -1.96 5.63
N SER A 403 35.23 -1.72 5.48
CA SER A 403 35.87 -0.51 6.04
C SER A 403 35.65 0.78 5.22
N SER A 404 34.61 1.53 5.59
CA SER A 404 34.51 3.00 5.49
C SER A 404 34.81 3.68 4.14
N ARG A 405 34.66 2.97 3.02
CA ARG A 405 34.50 3.56 1.68
C ARG A 405 33.37 2.86 0.93
N SER A 406 32.15 3.36 1.11
CA SER A 406 30.98 2.99 0.31
C SER A 406 31.09 3.55 -1.11
N THR A 407 32.05 3.04 -1.89
CA THR A 407 32.05 3.21 -3.34
C THR A 407 31.09 2.19 -3.94
N MET A 408 29.80 2.56 -3.98
CA MET A 408 28.80 1.94 -4.85
C MET A 408 29.42 1.68 -6.22
N ASN A 409 29.40 0.43 -6.69
CA ASN A 409 29.93 0.13 -8.01
C ASN A 409 29.08 0.87 -9.05
N MET A 410 29.74 1.41 -10.07
CA MET A 410 29.11 2.23 -11.10
C MET A 410 29.41 1.67 -12.48
N ALA A 411 28.39 1.64 -13.34
CA ALA A 411 28.55 1.46 -14.77
C ALA A 411 28.04 2.69 -15.52
N THR A 412 28.71 3.00 -16.62
CA THR A 412 28.23 3.97 -17.60
C THR A 412 27.58 3.20 -18.74
N VAL A 413 26.32 3.51 -19.05
CA VAL A 413 25.59 2.92 -20.19
C VAL A 413 25.32 4.03 -21.20
N THR A 414 25.85 3.88 -22.40
CA THR A 414 25.54 4.77 -23.52
C THR A 414 24.40 4.15 -24.34
N VAL A 415 23.29 4.86 -24.46
CA VAL A 415 22.14 4.51 -25.29
C VAL A 415 22.17 5.44 -26.50
N ASN A 416 22.38 4.91 -27.71
CA ASN A 416 22.12 5.68 -28.92
C ASN A 416 20.62 5.57 -29.24
N VAL A 417 20.03 6.66 -29.69
CA VAL A 417 18.66 6.63 -30.25
C VAL A 417 18.79 6.27 -31.73
N GLN A 418 17.89 5.44 -32.22
CA GLN A 418 17.80 5.11 -33.64
C GLN A 418 16.71 5.99 -34.27
N ASN A 419 17.09 6.87 -35.20
CA ASN A 419 16.13 7.69 -35.96
C ASN A 419 15.02 6.82 -36.55
N GLN A 420 13.83 7.39 -36.59
CA GLN A 420 12.73 6.95 -37.43
C GLN A 420 12.26 8.16 -38.22
N ASP A 421 11.81 7.90 -39.44
CA ASP A 421 11.23 8.92 -40.32
C ASP A 421 9.74 9.05 -39.96
N GLU A 422 9.44 10.09 -39.17
CA GLU A 422 8.19 10.33 -38.47
C GLU A 422 7.22 11.22 -39.28
N GLY A 423 7.74 11.91 -40.30
CA GLY A 423 6.98 12.76 -41.20
C GLY A 423 6.71 14.15 -40.64
N PRO A 424 5.80 14.95 -41.23
CA PRO A 424 5.72 16.38 -40.94
C PRO A 424 5.23 16.63 -39.50
N GLU A 425 5.96 17.46 -38.76
CA GLU A 425 5.56 18.00 -37.47
C GLU A 425 4.80 19.33 -37.62
N CYS A 426 3.80 19.51 -36.75
CA CYS A 426 2.93 20.67 -36.67
C CYS A 426 3.10 21.35 -35.30
N ASP A 427 4.29 21.84 -34.96
CA ASP A 427 4.52 22.63 -33.75
C ASP A 427 4.88 24.11 -34.04
N PRO A 428 4.30 25.10 -33.32
CA PRO A 428 3.16 24.95 -32.43
C PRO A 428 1.91 24.53 -33.20
N ARG A 429 1.11 23.63 -32.61
CA ARG A 429 -0.17 23.17 -33.22
C ARG A 429 -1.16 24.29 -33.48
N LEU A 430 -1.10 25.36 -32.69
CA LEU A 430 -1.83 26.60 -32.94
C LEU A 430 -0.85 27.69 -33.36
N GLN A 431 -0.96 28.13 -34.62
CA GLN A 431 -0.28 29.33 -35.12
C GLN A 431 -1.32 30.45 -35.29
N THR A 432 -0.91 31.71 -35.14
CA THR A 432 -1.83 32.85 -35.25
C THR A 432 -1.34 33.91 -36.23
N VAL A 433 -2.23 34.41 -37.08
CA VAL A 433 -1.96 35.51 -38.01
C VAL A 433 -2.97 36.64 -37.75
N ARG A 434 -2.53 37.89 -37.93
CA ARG A 434 -3.37 39.10 -37.83
C ARG A 434 -3.66 39.63 -39.23
N ILE A 435 -4.93 39.92 -39.52
CA ILE A 435 -5.38 40.40 -40.83
C ILE A 435 -6.45 41.48 -40.61
N LYS A 436 -6.31 42.65 -41.21
CA LYS A 436 -7.38 43.67 -41.18
C LYS A 436 -8.55 43.21 -42.03
N GLU A 437 -9.77 43.48 -41.61
CA GLU A 437 -10.96 43.00 -42.32
C GLU A 437 -11.16 43.65 -43.70
N ASN A 438 -10.80 44.93 -43.83
CA ASN A 438 -10.87 45.69 -45.08
C ASN A 438 -9.83 45.27 -46.15
N VAL A 439 -9.10 44.17 -45.93
CA VAL A 439 -8.13 43.61 -46.88
C VAL A 439 -8.83 43.14 -48.17
N PRO A 440 -8.32 43.51 -49.36
CA PRO A 440 -8.90 43.07 -50.63
C PRO A 440 -8.95 41.56 -50.81
N VAL A 441 -10.04 41.08 -51.43
CA VAL A 441 -10.13 39.70 -51.95
C VAL A 441 -9.01 39.45 -52.95
N GLY A 442 -8.36 38.29 -52.85
CA GLY A 442 -7.16 37.93 -53.60
C GLY A 442 -5.83 38.29 -52.92
N THR A 443 -5.84 39.02 -51.81
CA THR A 443 -4.62 39.25 -51.01
C THR A 443 -4.09 37.94 -50.45
N LYS A 444 -2.76 37.74 -50.57
CA LYS A 444 -2.03 36.64 -49.93
C LYS A 444 -1.42 37.09 -48.60
N ASN A 445 -1.44 36.22 -47.58
CA ASN A 445 -0.84 36.47 -46.28
C ASN A 445 -0.18 35.18 -45.71
N VAL A 446 0.65 35.31 -44.67
CA VAL A 446 1.30 34.19 -44.01
C VAL A 446 0.23 33.24 -43.44
N GLY A 447 0.26 31.98 -43.87
CA GLY A 447 -0.61 30.93 -43.35
C GLY A 447 0.14 29.98 -42.41
N TYR A 448 -0.28 28.72 -42.35
CA TYR A 448 0.30 27.72 -41.47
C TYR A 448 1.59 27.14 -42.05
N LYS A 449 2.57 26.84 -41.18
CA LYS A 449 3.78 26.10 -41.54
C LYS A 449 3.97 24.86 -40.68
N ALA A 450 4.18 23.74 -41.34
CA ALA A 450 4.72 22.52 -40.76
C ALA A 450 6.19 22.38 -41.18
N TYR A 451 6.93 21.51 -40.51
CA TYR A 451 8.30 21.15 -40.89
C TYR A 451 8.50 19.64 -40.77
N ASP A 452 9.34 19.08 -41.63
CA ASP A 452 9.87 17.73 -41.60
C ASP A 452 11.02 17.78 -40.57
N PRO A 453 10.91 17.07 -39.42
CA PRO A 453 11.84 17.22 -38.29
C PRO A 453 13.24 16.67 -38.62
N GLU A 454 13.35 15.66 -39.48
CA GLU A 454 14.60 15.03 -39.91
C GLU A 454 15.46 15.99 -40.76
N THR A 455 14.82 16.83 -41.59
CA THR A 455 15.49 17.85 -42.43
C THR A 455 15.42 19.28 -41.87
N GLY A 456 14.60 19.51 -40.84
CA GLY A 456 14.27 20.85 -40.33
C GLY A 456 13.60 21.76 -41.36
N SER A 457 12.90 21.21 -42.36
CA SER A 457 12.47 21.93 -43.56
C SER A 457 10.97 21.87 -43.82
N SER A 458 10.41 22.92 -44.42
CA SER A 458 9.04 22.89 -44.97
C SER A 458 8.99 22.39 -46.43
N SER A 459 10.10 21.87 -46.95
CA SER A 459 10.31 21.60 -48.38
C SER A 459 9.70 20.28 -48.84
N GLY A 460 8.62 20.36 -49.63
CA GLY A 460 7.94 19.18 -50.16
C GLY A 460 6.82 18.65 -49.25
N ILE A 461 6.50 19.38 -48.18
CA ILE A 461 5.26 19.25 -47.45
C ILE A 461 4.13 19.89 -48.28
N ARG A 462 2.98 19.22 -48.34
CA ARG A 462 1.77 19.68 -49.00
C ARG A 462 0.66 19.95 -47.98
N TYR A 463 0.01 21.09 -48.13
CA TYR A 463 -0.98 21.63 -47.20
C TYR A 463 -2.39 21.51 -47.76
N MET A 464 -3.33 21.02 -46.96
CA MET A 464 -4.75 20.91 -47.31
C MET A 464 -5.62 21.48 -46.19
N LYS A 465 -6.50 22.42 -46.55
CA LYS A 465 -7.49 23.01 -45.65
C LYS A 465 -8.57 21.97 -45.30
N SER A 466 -8.61 21.51 -44.04
CA SER A 466 -9.51 20.45 -43.57
C SER A 466 -10.78 20.98 -42.91
N SER A 467 -10.77 22.20 -42.37
CA SER A 467 -11.95 22.89 -41.84
C SER A 467 -11.84 24.39 -42.02
N ASP A 468 -12.90 25.01 -42.56
CA ASP A 468 -13.02 26.45 -42.86
C ASP A 468 -14.50 26.83 -42.84
N PRO A 469 -15.11 27.00 -41.64
CA PRO A 469 -16.55 27.15 -41.46
C PRO A 469 -17.22 28.24 -42.32
N GLU A 470 -16.56 29.38 -42.54
CA GLU A 470 -17.11 30.51 -43.28
C GLU A 470 -16.72 30.50 -44.77
N GLY A 471 -15.78 29.64 -45.20
CA GLY A 471 -15.25 29.66 -46.56
C GLY A 471 -14.50 30.95 -46.90
N TRP A 472 -13.79 31.56 -45.94
CA TRP A 472 -13.21 32.90 -46.08
C TRP A 472 -11.86 32.93 -46.80
N VAL A 473 -11.08 31.84 -46.72
CA VAL A 473 -9.70 31.79 -47.20
C VAL A 473 -9.39 30.49 -47.95
N ASP A 474 -8.40 30.52 -48.84
CA ASP A 474 -7.80 29.33 -49.43
C ASP A 474 -6.38 29.11 -48.91
N VAL A 475 -5.85 27.89 -49.06
CA VAL A 475 -4.49 27.52 -48.63
C VAL A 475 -3.71 27.00 -49.83
N ASP A 476 -2.56 27.62 -50.12
CA ASP A 476 -1.66 27.22 -51.20
C ASP A 476 -0.98 25.87 -50.89
N GLU A 477 -1.25 24.84 -51.71
CA GLU A 477 -0.83 23.45 -51.44
C GLU A 477 0.68 23.32 -51.17
N ASN A 478 1.52 24.13 -51.82
CA ASN A 478 2.98 23.94 -51.79
C ASN A 478 3.70 24.86 -50.80
N SER A 479 3.01 25.85 -50.21
CA SER A 479 3.64 26.87 -49.38
C SER A 479 2.89 27.20 -48.09
N GLY A 480 1.68 26.68 -47.89
CA GLY A 480 0.84 26.96 -46.73
C GLY A 480 0.31 28.39 -46.66
N VAL A 481 0.63 29.24 -47.65
CA VAL A 481 0.23 30.65 -47.75
C VAL A 481 -1.29 30.76 -47.91
N ILE A 482 -1.93 31.58 -47.08
CA ILE A 482 -3.38 31.83 -47.20
C ILE A 482 -3.70 32.90 -48.24
N THR A 483 -4.81 32.73 -48.95
CA THR A 483 -5.35 33.72 -49.90
C THR A 483 -6.79 34.07 -49.52
N ILE A 484 -7.12 35.36 -49.43
CA ILE A 484 -8.46 35.81 -49.03
C ILE A 484 -9.46 35.60 -50.18
N LEU A 485 -10.52 34.81 -49.97
CA LEU A 485 -11.54 34.47 -50.98
C LEU A 485 -12.81 35.31 -50.89
N LYS A 486 -13.20 35.73 -49.68
CA LYS A 486 -14.38 36.56 -49.41
C LYS A 486 -13.94 37.82 -48.68
N ARG A 487 -14.82 38.84 -48.63
CA ARG A 487 -14.61 39.95 -47.70
C ARG A 487 -14.60 39.39 -46.28
N LEU A 488 -13.64 39.82 -45.50
CA LEU A 488 -13.60 39.60 -44.06
C LEU A 488 -14.49 40.66 -43.41
N ASP A 489 -15.07 40.30 -42.27
CA ASP A 489 -16.10 41.05 -41.54
C ASP A 489 -15.95 40.61 -40.09
N ARG A 490 -15.48 41.50 -39.21
CA ARG A 490 -15.19 41.18 -37.82
C ARG A 490 -16.48 41.12 -37.01
N GLU A 491 -17.44 42.00 -37.27
CA GLU A 491 -18.72 42.17 -36.57
C GLU A 491 -19.64 40.96 -36.75
N ALA A 492 -19.53 40.23 -37.86
CA ALA A 492 -20.19 38.97 -38.09
C ALA A 492 -19.78 37.86 -37.11
N ARG A 493 -18.67 38.02 -36.38
CA ARG A 493 -18.12 37.00 -35.47
C ARG A 493 -17.44 37.62 -34.23
N SER A 494 -16.76 36.82 -33.43
CA SER A 494 -16.05 37.26 -32.21
C SER A 494 -14.59 37.65 -32.48
N GLY A 495 -14.30 38.31 -33.60
CA GLY A 495 -12.95 38.76 -34.02
C GLY A 495 -11.88 37.68 -34.28
N VAL A 496 -12.13 36.41 -33.92
CA VAL A 496 -11.19 35.30 -34.08
C VAL A 496 -11.82 34.18 -34.91
N TYR A 497 -11.08 33.75 -35.93
CA TYR A 497 -11.51 32.76 -36.90
C TYR A 497 -10.47 31.64 -37.04
N ASN A 498 -10.84 30.42 -36.62
CA ASN A 498 -9.93 29.28 -36.64
C ASN A 498 -10.22 28.38 -37.85
N ILE A 499 -9.18 28.09 -38.64
CA ILE A 499 -9.21 27.05 -39.68
C ILE A 499 -8.31 25.88 -39.27
N SER A 500 -8.64 24.67 -39.73
CA SER A 500 -7.81 23.48 -39.57
C SER A 500 -7.08 23.15 -40.88
N ILE A 501 -5.80 22.82 -40.78
CA ILE A 501 -4.92 22.55 -41.90
C ILE A 501 -4.20 21.21 -41.65
N LEU A 502 -4.34 20.30 -42.60
CA LEU A 502 -3.58 19.06 -42.67
C LEU A 502 -2.31 19.34 -43.47
N ALA A 503 -1.14 19.17 -42.86
CA ALA A 503 0.13 19.10 -43.57
C ALA A 503 0.47 17.63 -43.84
N SER A 504 1.06 17.34 -45.00
CA SER A 504 1.35 15.99 -45.48
C SER A 504 2.67 15.92 -46.22
N ASP A 505 3.42 14.83 -46.12
CA ASP A 505 4.66 14.66 -46.87
C ASP A 505 4.44 13.98 -48.25
N LYS A 506 5.50 13.36 -48.79
CA LYS A 506 5.48 12.64 -50.07
C LYS A 506 4.98 11.20 -49.90
N ASP A 507 5.21 10.61 -48.73
CA ASP A 507 4.96 9.21 -48.42
C ASP A 507 3.59 8.98 -47.75
N GLY A 508 2.92 10.07 -47.37
CA GLY A 508 1.51 10.10 -46.94
C GLY A 508 1.31 10.22 -45.43
N ARG A 509 2.36 10.51 -44.66
CA ARG A 509 2.23 10.86 -43.23
C ARG A 509 1.70 12.29 -43.10
N THR A 510 0.94 12.55 -42.05
CA THR A 510 0.21 13.82 -41.91
C THR A 510 0.15 14.33 -40.48
N CYS A 511 0.28 15.64 -40.30
CA CYS A 511 -0.05 16.32 -39.05
C CYS A 511 -1.19 17.32 -39.23
N ASN A 512 -1.96 17.53 -38.16
CA ASN A 512 -3.07 18.47 -38.12
C ASN A 512 -2.71 19.67 -37.25
N GLY A 513 -2.73 20.86 -37.86
CA GLY A 513 -2.50 22.15 -37.24
C GLY A 513 -3.74 23.05 -37.34
N VAL A 514 -3.75 24.11 -36.51
CA VAL A 514 -4.81 25.13 -36.47
C VAL A 514 -4.18 26.48 -36.74
N LEU A 515 -4.76 27.24 -37.66
CA LEU A 515 -4.42 28.64 -37.88
C LEU A 515 -5.53 29.52 -37.31
N GLY A 516 -5.22 30.24 -36.24
CA GLY A 516 -6.08 31.28 -35.67
C GLY A 516 -5.88 32.60 -36.42
N ILE A 517 -6.81 32.93 -37.31
CA ILE A 517 -6.89 34.21 -38.00
C ILE A 517 -7.57 35.21 -37.06
N ILE A 518 -6.81 36.16 -36.54
CA ILE A 518 -7.30 37.28 -35.74
C ILE A 518 -7.63 38.41 -36.71
N LEU A 519 -8.89 38.82 -36.75
CA LEU A 519 -9.33 39.98 -37.51
C LEU A 519 -9.00 41.25 -36.73
N GLU A 520 -8.24 42.14 -37.34
CA GLU A 520 -7.95 43.47 -36.80
C GLU A 520 -9.00 44.47 -37.27
N ASP A 521 -9.66 45.07 -36.29
CA ASP A 521 -10.76 46.01 -36.40
C ASP A 521 -10.44 47.27 -37.22
N VAL A 522 -11.43 47.75 -37.97
CA VAL A 522 -11.40 48.96 -38.80
C VAL A 522 -12.68 49.76 -38.56
N ASN A 523 -12.56 51.08 -38.39
CA ASN A 523 -13.71 51.99 -38.32
C ASN A 523 -14.48 51.94 -39.64
N ASP A 524 -15.59 51.21 -39.65
CA ASP A 524 -16.33 50.74 -40.83
C ASP A 524 -17.84 50.89 -40.60
N ASN A 525 -18.31 50.70 -39.36
CA ASN A 525 -19.67 51.02 -38.94
C ASN A 525 -19.74 52.42 -38.30
N GLY A 526 -20.92 52.78 -37.80
CA GLY A 526 -21.11 54.00 -37.03
C GLY A 526 -22.24 53.83 -36.00
N PRO A 527 -22.23 54.65 -34.94
CA PRO A 527 -22.95 54.33 -33.73
C PRO A 527 -24.46 54.36 -33.91
N VAL A 528 -25.12 53.25 -33.58
CA VAL A 528 -26.55 53.05 -33.83
C VAL A 528 -27.36 53.01 -32.53
N ILE A 529 -28.46 53.75 -32.48
CA ILE A 529 -29.45 53.67 -31.40
C ILE A 529 -30.39 52.50 -31.70
N ARG A 530 -30.18 51.36 -31.01
CA ARG A 530 -30.97 50.14 -31.21
C ARG A 530 -32.43 50.31 -30.76
N GLN A 531 -32.68 51.07 -29.70
CA GLN A 531 -34.02 51.36 -29.19
C GLN A 531 -34.59 52.62 -29.86
N ARG A 532 -35.23 52.45 -31.03
CA ARG A 532 -35.78 53.58 -31.80
C ARG A 532 -37.06 54.18 -31.23
N THR A 533 -37.89 53.40 -30.53
CA THR A 533 -39.11 53.90 -29.89
C THR A 533 -38.80 54.41 -28.49
N VAL A 534 -39.17 55.66 -28.22
CA VAL A 534 -38.96 56.33 -26.93
C VAL A 534 -40.31 56.76 -26.38
N ILE A 535 -40.66 56.36 -25.15
CA ILE A 535 -41.94 56.74 -24.53
C ILE A 535 -41.66 57.68 -23.35
N ILE A 536 -42.34 58.83 -23.35
CA ILE A 536 -42.25 59.84 -22.29
C ILE A 536 -43.65 60.04 -21.70
N CYS A 537 -43.85 59.57 -20.47
CA CYS A 537 -45.08 59.80 -19.72
C CYS A 537 -45.06 61.21 -19.11
N LYS A 538 -45.73 62.17 -19.76
CA LYS A 538 -45.59 63.63 -19.51
C LYS A 538 -45.89 64.06 -18.06
N THR A 539 -46.67 63.26 -17.33
CA THR A 539 -47.04 63.50 -15.92
C THR A 539 -45.99 63.08 -14.90
N VAL A 540 -45.02 62.23 -15.30
CA VAL A 540 -43.98 61.66 -14.41
C VAL A 540 -42.56 61.71 -14.99
N MET A 541 -42.40 62.01 -16.28
CA MET A 541 -41.12 62.08 -17.00
C MET A 541 -41.01 63.39 -17.80
N SER A 542 -39.96 64.17 -17.54
CA SER A 542 -39.59 65.36 -18.34
C SER A 542 -38.63 65.05 -19.50
N SER A 543 -38.08 63.83 -19.53
CA SER A 543 -37.08 63.37 -20.49
C SER A 543 -36.99 61.84 -20.49
N ALA A 544 -36.33 61.30 -21.50
CA ALA A 544 -35.92 59.90 -21.57
C ALA A 544 -34.43 59.81 -21.97
N GLU A 545 -33.80 58.67 -21.66
CA GLU A 545 -32.40 58.42 -22.03
C GLU A 545 -32.34 57.50 -23.24
N ILE A 546 -31.40 57.80 -24.14
CA ILE A 546 -31.13 57.05 -25.36
C ILE A 546 -29.68 56.57 -25.32
N VAL A 547 -29.46 55.31 -25.69
CA VAL A 547 -28.15 54.66 -25.69
C VAL A 547 -27.80 54.27 -27.12
N ALA A 548 -26.62 54.68 -27.57
CA ALA A 548 -26.04 54.22 -28.82
C ALA A 548 -25.07 53.06 -28.56
N VAL A 549 -24.87 52.23 -29.58
CA VAL A 549 -23.93 51.11 -29.57
C VAL A 549 -23.20 51.13 -30.91
N ASP A 550 -21.87 51.05 -30.88
CA ASP A 550 -21.09 50.73 -32.08
C ASP A 550 -20.86 49.21 -32.18
N PRO A 551 -20.85 48.63 -33.38
CA PRO A 551 -20.33 47.29 -33.63
C PRO A 551 -18.80 47.20 -33.43
N ASP A 552 -18.07 48.21 -33.91
CA ASP A 552 -16.59 48.30 -33.98
C ASP A 552 -15.94 48.30 -32.57
N GLU A 553 -14.63 48.09 -32.48
CA GLU A 553 -13.95 48.07 -31.17
C GLU A 553 -14.08 49.40 -30.40
N PRO A 554 -13.94 49.36 -29.06
CA PRO A 554 -13.86 50.56 -28.22
C PRO A 554 -12.69 51.51 -28.55
N ILE A 555 -11.84 51.20 -29.53
CA ILE A 555 -10.86 52.13 -30.09
C ILE A 555 -11.42 53.03 -31.21
N HIS A 556 -12.52 52.62 -31.84
CA HIS A 556 -13.18 53.28 -32.97
C HIS A 556 -14.54 53.89 -32.57
N GLY A 557 -15.35 53.19 -31.77
CA GLY A 557 -16.65 53.67 -31.29
C GLY A 557 -16.61 54.80 -30.23
N PRO A 558 -17.07 54.57 -28.98
CA PRO A 558 -17.26 55.63 -27.99
C PRO A 558 -15.92 56.28 -27.57
N PRO A 559 -15.86 57.54 -27.10
CA PRO A 559 -16.98 58.36 -26.66
C PRO A 559 -17.77 59.01 -27.78
N PHE A 560 -19.09 58.81 -27.78
CA PHE A 560 -19.96 59.37 -28.81
C PHE A 560 -20.22 60.87 -28.61
N ASP A 561 -20.44 61.57 -29.71
CA ASP A 561 -21.11 62.87 -29.76
C ASP A 561 -22.57 62.70 -30.25
N PHE A 562 -23.47 63.51 -29.71
CA PHE A 562 -24.92 63.39 -29.88
C PHE A 562 -25.54 64.72 -30.30
N SER A 563 -25.99 64.82 -31.54
CA SER A 563 -26.58 66.03 -32.10
C SER A 563 -27.98 65.77 -32.70
N LEU A 564 -28.80 66.83 -32.77
CA LEU A 564 -30.09 66.79 -33.46
C LEU A 564 -29.86 67.23 -34.91
N GLU A 565 -30.15 66.36 -35.88
CA GLU A 565 -29.91 66.64 -37.29
C GLU A 565 -31.03 67.53 -37.83
N GLY A 566 -30.72 68.81 -38.10
CA GLY A 566 -31.76 69.80 -38.42
C GLY A 566 -31.22 71.13 -38.91
N VAL A 567 -30.43 71.14 -39.99
CA VAL A 567 -29.86 72.37 -40.58
C VAL A 567 -30.94 73.32 -41.14
N LEU A 568 -32.18 72.83 -41.37
CA LEU A 568 -33.29 73.61 -41.93
C LEU A 568 -34.60 73.56 -41.12
N ASP A 569 -34.81 72.56 -40.25
CA ASP A 569 -36.04 72.42 -39.46
C ASP A 569 -35.92 73.06 -38.07
N SER A 570 -36.25 74.36 -38.01
CA SER A 570 -36.31 75.11 -36.73
C SER A 570 -37.28 74.52 -35.70
N GLU A 571 -38.25 73.72 -36.14
CA GLU A 571 -39.27 73.14 -35.26
C GLU A 571 -38.69 72.06 -34.34
N VAL A 572 -37.85 71.15 -34.84
CA VAL A 572 -37.26 70.07 -34.04
C VAL A 572 -36.39 70.65 -32.92
N LEU A 573 -35.53 71.63 -33.23
CA LEU A 573 -34.68 72.32 -32.25
C LEU A 573 -35.47 73.21 -31.27
N ARG A 574 -36.69 73.63 -31.61
CA ARG A 574 -37.61 74.35 -30.72
C ARG A 574 -38.46 73.41 -29.85
N MET A 575 -38.65 72.16 -30.29
CA MET A 575 -39.44 71.14 -29.59
C MET A 575 -38.60 70.21 -28.71
N TRP A 576 -37.32 70.00 -29.04
CA TRP A 576 -36.47 68.99 -28.40
C TRP A 576 -35.09 69.55 -28.04
N ARG A 577 -34.56 69.08 -26.91
CA ARG A 577 -33.18 69.28 -26.47
C ARG A 577 -32.54 67.93 -26.19
N LEU A 578 -31.33 67.76 -26.71
CA LEU A 578 -30.49 66.59 -26.46
C LEU A 578 -29.29 67.03 -25.60
N THR A 579 -28.94 66.26 -24.56
CA THR A 579 -27.77 66.52 -23.71
C THR A 579 -27.04 65.21 -23.43
N LYS A 580 -25.72 65.16 -23.68
CA LYS A 580 -24.89 64.00 -23.33
C LYS A 580 -24.96 63.69 -21.83
N VAL A 581 -25.08 62.41 -21.47
CA VAL A 581 -25.14 61.92 -20.07
C VAL A 581 -23.81 61.27 -19.69
N ASN A 582 -23.32 60.39 -20.57
CA ASN A 582 -22.02 59.72 -20.47
C ASN A 582 -21.53 59.41 -21.90
N ASP A 583 -20.47 58.61 -22.04
CA ASP A 583 -19.84 58.34 -23.33
C ASP A 583 -20.60 57.41 -24.29
N THR A 584 -21.68 56.76 -23.83
CA THR A 584 -22.56 55.91 -24.66
C THR A 584 -24.01 56.39 -24.73
N ALA A 585 -24.41 57.37 -23.91
CA ALA A 585 -25.80 57.76 -23.72
C ALA A 585 -26.02 59.28 -23.68
N ALA A 586 -27.18 59.69 -24.19
CA ALA A 586 -27.70 61.06 -24.11
C ALA A 586 -29.14 61.08 -23.58
N ARG A 587 -29.57 62.24 -23.10
CA ARG A 587 -30.90 62.47 -22.54
C ARG A 587 -31.68 63.40 -23.48
N LEU A 588 -32.80 62.90 -23.99
CA LEU A 588 -33.72 63.61 -24.87
C LEU A 588 -34.85 64.20 -24.01
N SER A 589 -34.98 65.52 -24.03
CA SER A 589 -36.02 66.27 -23.31
C SER A 589 -36.88 67.10 -24.27
N TYR A 590 -38.17 67.23 -23.96
CA TYR A 590 -39.07 68.08 -24.72
C TYR A 590 -39.07 69.52 -24.18
N LEU A 591 -39.42 70.47 -25.04
CA LEU A 591 -39.46 71.90 -24.77
C LEU A 591 -40.87 72.45 -25.03
N ASN A 592 -41.17 73.62 -24.45
CA ASN A 592 -42.38 74.42 -24.78
C ASN A 592 -43.73 73.68 -24.64
N ASP A 593 -43.80 72.72 -23.69
CA ASP A 593 -44.99 71.93 -23.34
C ASP A 593 -45.74 71.29 -24.53
N LEU A 594 -45.04 70.40 -25.26
CA LEU A 594 -45.59 69.67 -26.40
C LEU A 594 -46.90 68.93 -26.08
N GLN A 595 -47.73 68.78 -27.11
CA GLN A 595 -49.00 68.05 -27.01
C GLN A 595 -48.76 66.53 -26.92
N PHE A 596 -49.80 65.80 -26.47
CA PHE A 596 -49.77 64.34 -26.52
C PHE A 596 -49.83 63.85 -27.97
N GLY A 597 -48.97 62.91 -28.34
CA GLY A 597 -48.82 62.50 -29.74
C GLY A 597 -47.56 61.70 -30.04
N LYS A 598 -47.33 61.44 -31.33
CA LYS A 598 -46.13 60.82 -31.86
C LYS A 598 -45.29 61.86 -32.59
N TYR A 599 -43.98 61.84 -32.36
CA TYR A 599 -43.00 62.76 -32.92
C TYR A 599 -41.81 61.96 -33.43
N THR A 600 -41.34 62.26 -34.65
CA THR A 600 -40.11 61.67 -35.19
C THR A 600 -38.95 62.63 -34.93
N VAL A 601 -37.93 62.17 -34.20
CA VAL A 601 -36.76 62.99 -33.83
C VAL A 601 -35.50 62.42 -34.50
N PRO A 602 -34.89 63.11 -35.47
CA PRO A 602 -33.65 62.68 -36.10
C PRO A 602 -32.45 63.00 -35.19
N VAL A 603 -31.83 61.96 -34.63
CA VAL A 603 -30.61 62.07 -33.83
C VAL A 603 -29.42 61.60 -34.67
N ARG A 604 -28.43 62.47 -34.88
CA ARG A 604 -27.11 62.08 -35.35
C ARG A 604 -26.29 61.64 -34.14
N VAL A 605 -25.70 60.45 -34.24
CA VAL A 605 -24.64 60.01 -33.33
C VAL A 605 -23.35 59.92 -34.14
N THR A 606 -22.26 60.42 -33.58
CA THR A 606 -20.91 60.39 -34.17
C THR A 606 -19.98 59.63 -33.22
N ASP A 607 -19.09 58.82 -33.77
CA ASP A 607 -18.02 58.15 -33.02
C ASP A 607 -16.87 59.11 -32.68
N ARG A 608 -15.75 58.56 -32.20
CA ARG A 608 -14.55 59.37 -31.89
C ARG A 608 -13.66 59.71 -33.09
N LEU A 609 -13.84 59.06 -34.24
CA LEU A 609 -13.04 59.27 -35.46
C LEU A 609 -13.75 60.13 -36.52
N GLY A 610 -15.05 60.37 -36.37
CA GLY A 610 -15.90 61.20 -37.22
C GLY A 610 -16.94 60.44 -38.06
N GLN A 611 -17.04 59.11 -37.95
CA GLN A 611 -18.11 58.37 -38.63
C GLN A 611 -19.42 58.59 -37.87
N SER A 612 -20.51 58.84 -38.60
CA SER A 612 -21.79 59.20 -37.98
C SER A 612 -22.99 58.64 -38.70
N LEU A 613 -24.00 58.28 -37.91
CA LEU A 613 -25.25 57.70 -38.37
C LEU A 613 -26.43 58.53 -37.83
N VAL A 614 -27.40 58.84 -38.70
CA VAL A 614 -28.63 59.52 -38.31
C VAL A 614 -29.73 58.49 -38.07
N THR A 615 -30.13 58.32 -36.81
CA THR A 615 -31.25 57.46 -36.42
C THR A 615 -32.50 58.32 -36.18
N GLN A 616 -33.59 58.01 -36.89
CA GLN A 616 -34.91 58.56 -36.57
C GLN A 616 -35.50 57.81 -35.37
N LEU A 617 -35.86 58.55 -34.32
CA LEU A 617 -36.50 58.04 -33.11
C LEU A 617 -38.02 58.30 -33.14
N ASP A 618 -38.81 57.27 -32.86
CA ASP A 618 -40.26 57.35 -32.71
C ASP A 618 -40.61 57.70 -31.27
N VAL A 619 -40.68 59.00 -30.97
CA VAL A 619 -40.96 59.49 -29.62
C VAL A 619 -42.48 59.60 -29.41
N ARG A 620 -42.99 59.02 -28.33
CA ARG A 620 -44.40 59.12 -27.93
C ARG A 620 -44.53 59.90 -26.63
N LEU A 621 -45.30 60.98 -26.66
CA LEU A 621 -45.71 61.73 -25.48
C LEU A 621 -47.12 61.31 -25.08
N CYS A 622 -47.25 60.70 -23.91
CA CYS A 622 -48.48 60.08 -23.41
C CYS A 622 -48.85 60.57 -22.01
N ASP A 623 -50.15 60.53 -21.70
CA ASP A 623 -50.68 60.62 -20.33
C ASP A 623 -50.69 59.21 -19.73
N CYS A 624 -49.62 58.86 -19.02
CA CYS A 624 -49.38 57.55 -18.45
C CYS A 624 -48.62 57.63 -17.12
N VAL A 625 -48.66 56.57 -16.30
CA VAL A 625 -47.86 56.47 -15.07
C VAL A 625 -46.65 55.56 -15.29
N THR A 626 -46.79 54.57 -16.19
CA THR A 626 -45.70 53.74 -16.69
C THR A 626 -45.66 53.78 -18.22
N PRO A 627 -44.48 53.62 -18.86
CA PRO A 627 -44.39 53.62 -20.33
C PRO A 627 -45.33 52.65 -21.05
N ASN A 628 -45.69 51.53 -20.39
CA ASN A 628 -46.56 50.50 -20.94
C ASN A 628 -48.03 50.93 -21.08
N ASP A 629 -48.50 51.94 -20.35
CA ASP A 629 -49.90 52.39 -20.40
C ASP A 629 -50.23 53.13 -21.72
N CYS A 630 -49.19 53.59 -22.45
CA CYS A 630 -49.27 54.49 -23.62
C CYS A 630 -49.92 53.87 -24.88
N ASP A 631 -50.10 52.54 -24.95
CA ASP A 631 -50.79 51.87 -26.06
C ASP A 631 -52.30 51.60 -25.79
N ILE A 632 -52.81 51.90 -24.59
CA ILE A 632 -54.22 51.62 -24.22
C ILE A 632 -55.15 52.77 -24.66
N TYR A 633 -55.63 52.70 -25.91
CA TYR A 633 -56.62 53.63 -26.46
C TYR A 633 -57.92 53.68 -25.63
N ARG A 634 -58.10 54.74 -24.83
CA ARG A 634 -59.39 55.08 -24.21
C ARG A 634 -60.32 55.75 -25.23
N SER A 635 -61.34 55.05 -25.70
CA SER A 635 -62.52 55.71 -26.29
C SER A 635 -63.32 56.45 -25.20
N PRO A 636 -64.08 57.52 -25.55
CA PRO A 636 -64.75 58.35 -24.55
C PRO A 636 -65.85 57.60 -23.78
N ARG A 637 -65.82 57.69 -22.45
CA ARG A 637 -66.87 57.13 -21.58
C ARG A 637 -68.14 57.98 -21.64
N THR A 638 -69.14 57.56 -22.42
CA THR A 638 -70.54 57.86 -22.10
C THR A 638 -71.03 56.84 -21.06
N GLY A 639 -71.89 57.26 -20.15
CA GLY A 639 -72.25 56.46 -18.98
C GLY A 639 -73.40 55.50 -19.24
N ASN A 640 -73.15 54.20 -19.12
CA ASN A 640 -74.04 53.21 -18.47
C ASN A 640 -73.23 51.95 -18.16
N GLY A 641 -73.13 51.59 -16.88
CA GLY A 641 -72.21 50.55 -16.40
C GLY A 641 -72.85 49.16 -16.33
N GLU A 642 -72.90 48.42 -17.44
CA GLU A 642 -73.14 46.97 -17.37
C GLU A 642 -71.88 46.24 -16.88
N VAL A 643 -71.95 45.71 -15.65
CA VAL A 643 -70.87 44.90 -15.07
C VAL A 643 -70.99 43.46 -15.58
N ILE A 644 -70.48 43.21 -16.78
CA ILE A 644 -70.42 41.87 -17.37
C ILE A 644 -69.34 41.05 -16.62
N LEU A 645 -69.78 40.18 -15.72
CA LEU A 645 -68.88 39.33 -14.94
C LEU A 645 -68.22 38.27 -15.84
N GLY A 646 -66.88 38.30 -15.93
CA GLY A 646 -66.13 37.36 -16.76
C GLY A 646 -66.34 35.89 -16.34
N LYS A 647 -66.31 34.96 -17.31
CA LYS A 647 -66.58 33.52 -17.08
C LYS A 647 -65.78 32.92 -15.91
N TRP A 648 -64.52 33.33 -15.74
CA TRP A 648 -63.65 32.89 -14.63
C TRP A 648 -64.12 33.37 -13.24
N ALA A 649 -64.69 34.57 -13.14
CA ALA A 649 -65.24 35.10 -11.90
C ALA A 649 -66.55 34.39 -11.52
N ILE A 650 -67.39 34.04 -12.51
CA ILE A 650 -68.57 33.18 -12.30
C ILE A 650 -68.12 31.81 -11.78
N LEU A 651 -67.07 31.22 -12.38
CA LEU A 651 -66.48 29.95 -11.95
C LEU A 651 -65.95 30.00 -10.51
N ALA A 652 -65.26 31.08 -10.13
CA ALA A 652 -64.76 31.28 -8.77
C ALA A 652 -65.89 31.42 -7.73
N ILE A 653 -66.97 32.14 -8.07
CA ILE A 653 -68.15 32.28 -7.20
C ILE A 653 -68.85 30.93 -7.01
N LEU A 654 -69.04 30.15 -8.08
CA LEU A 654 -69.63 28.81 -8.01
C LEU A 654 -68.78 27.85 -7.16
N LEU A 655 -67.44 27.90 -7.28
CA LEU A 655 -66.52 27.12 -6.45
C LEU A 655 -66.62 27.50 -4.96
N GLY A 656 -66.72 28.81 -4.66
CA GLY A 656 -66.91 29.31 -3.29
C GLY A 656 -68.24 28.88 -2.67
N ILE A 657 -69.32 28.89 -3.45
CA ILE A 657 -70.65 28.41 -3.03
C ILE A 657 -70.61 26.89 -2.76
N ALA A 658 -69.94 26.10 -3.60
CA ALA A 658 -69.79 24.66 -3.40
C ALA A 658 -69.04 24.33 -2.09
N LEU A 659 -67.94 25.04 -1.80
CA LEU A 659 -67.21 24.91 -0.54
C LEU A 659 -68.06 25.27 0.68
N LEU A 660 -68.89 26.31 0.59
CA LEU A 660 -69.83 26.70 1.64
C LEU A 660 -70.89 25.61 1.92
N PHE A 661 -71.41 24.96 0.88
CA PHE A 661 -72.34 23.83 1.04
C PHE A 661 -71.67 22.62 1.71
N CYS A 662 -70.41 22.31 1.39
CA CYS A 662 -69.68 21.23 2.06
C CYS A 662 -69.50 21.49 3.56
N ILE A 663 -69.25 22.74 3.96
CA ILE A 663 -69.12 23.14 5.38
C ILE A 663 -70.48 23.11 6.10
N LEU A 664 -71.57 23.47 5.42
CA LEU A 664 -72.92 23.32 5.97
C LEU A 664 -73.32 21.85 6.17
N PHE A 665 -72.91 20.95 5.28
CA PHE A 665 -73.27 19.53 5.37
C PHE A 665 -72.60 18.81 6.55
N THR A 666 -71.38 19.18 6.91
CA THR A 666 -70.68 18.62 8.09
C THR A 666 -71.21 19.15 9.42
N LEU A 667 -71.85 20.33 9.44
CA LEU A 667 -72.45 20.93 10.63
C LEU A 667 -73.82 20.34 11.03
N VAL A 668 -74.53 19.68 10.11
CA VAL A 668 -75.92 19.22 10.33
C VAL A 668 -76.02 17.80 10.91
N CYS A 669 -74.97 16.97 10.79
CA CYS A 669 -74.99 15.55 11.18
C CYS A 669 -74.08 15.20 12.38
N GLY A 670 -73.69 16.18 13.21
CA GLY A 670 -72.58 16.07 14.18
C GLY A 670 -72.93 16.13 15.68
N ALA A 671 -74.12 15.71 16.11
CA ALA A 671 -74.54 15.83 17.51
C ALA A 671 -74.42 14.53 18.33
N THR A 672 -73.72 14.62 19.48
CA THR A 672 -73.55 13.61 20.57
C THR A 672 -72.60 12.43 20.23
N THR A 673 -71.60 12.03 21.05
CA THR A 673 -70.99 12.50 22.32
C THR A 673 -69.45 12.27 22.26
N GLY A 674 -68.54 12.82 23.06
CA GLY A 674 -68.61 13.77 24.19
C GLY A 674 -67.45 13.53 25.19
N ALA A 675 -66.77 14.60 25.64
CA ALA A 675 -65.71 14.65 26.68
C ALA A 675 -64.33 13.99 26.39
N ALA A 676 -63.19 14.44 26.94
CA ALA A 676 -62.83 15.78 27.47
C ALA A 676 -61.30 16.04 27.64
N LYS A 677 -60.85 17.22 27.17
CA LYS A 677 -59.91 18.18 27.82
C LYS A 677 -58.52 17.75 28.36
N LYS A 678 -57.47 18.24 27.65
CA LYS A 678 -56.42 19.23 28.10
C LYS A 678 -55.43 18.85 29.25
N PRO A 679 -54.38 19.66 29.53
CA PRO A 679 -53.74 20.75 28.74
C PRO A 679 -52.19 20.63 28.60
N LYS A 680 -51.60 21.49 27.76
CA LYS A 680 -50.32 22.19 28.05
C LYS A 680 -50.25 23.53 27.27
N VAL A 681 -49.21 24.34 27.50
CA VAL A 681 -49.16 25.79 27.24
C VAL A 681 -47.94 26.19 26.38
N PHE A 682 -48.05 27.29 25.64
CA PHE A 682 -46.97 27.94 24.85
C PHE A 682 -45.83 28.51 25.73
N PRO A 683 -44.66 28.77 25.14
CA PRO A 683 -44.36 30.13 24.67
C PRO A 683 -43.92 30.19 23.19
N ASP A 684 -43.42 31.35 22.76
CA ASP A 684 -43.40 31.81 21.37
C ASP A 684 -42.07 31.66 20.59
N ASP A 685 -42.23 31.84 19.28
CA ASP A 685 -41.35 32.51 18.31
C ASP A 685 -40.20 31.81 17.53
N LEU A 686 -40.19 32.18 16.24
CA LEU A 686 -39.09 32.32 15.26
C LEU A 686 -38.11 31.16 14.94
N ALA A 687 -38.39 30.56 13.77
CA ALA A 687 -37.52 30.55 12.57
C ALA A 687 -36.54 29.40 12.27
N GLN A 688 -36.55 29.06 10.96
CA GLN A 688 -35.49 28.51 10.09
C GLN A 688 -34.94 27.06 10.24
N GLN A 689 -35.08 26.35 9.10
CA GLN A 689 -34.05 25.55 8.39
C GLN A 689 -33.60 24.16 8.90
N ASN A 690 -33.89 23.18 8.02
CA ASN A 690 -32.98 22.20 7.42
C ASN A 690 -32.22 21.13 8.24
N LEU A 691 -32.65 19.89 7.98
CA LEU A 691 -31.83 18.73 7.53
C LEU A 691 -30.80 18.05 8.46
N ILE A 692 -31.16 16.81 8.86
CA ILE A 692 -30.31 15.58 8.88
C ILE A 692 -29.19 15.56 9.95
N VAL A 693 -28.99 14.48 10.73
CA VAL A 693 -28.04 13.36 10.46
C VAL A 693 -28.30 12.17 11.41
N SER A 694 -27.93 10.96 10.93
CA SER A 694 -27.71 9.68 11.64
C SER A 694 -28.87 8.96 12.35
N ASN A 695 -29.13 7.75 11.87
CA ASN A 695 -29.57 6.61 12.66
C ASN A 695 -28.60 5.42 12.41
N THR A 696 -28.06 4.83 13.46
CA THR A 696 -27.22 3.62 13.42
C THR A 696 -27.67 2.65 14.51
N GLU A 697 -27.61 1.35 14.18
CA GLU A 697 -27.86 0.19 15.06
C GLU A 697 -29.33 0.03 15.54
N ALA A 698 -30.02 -1.09 15.33
CA ALA A 698 -29.75 -2.51 15.69
C ALA A 698 -29.90 -2.78 17.20
N PRO A 699 -30.27 -4.00 17.67
CA PRO A 699 -30.28 -5.31 16.99
C PRO A 699 -31.63 -6.09 17.10
N GLY A 700 -31.67 -7.41 16.84
CA GLY A 700 -32.80 -8.25 17.30
C GLY A 700 -33.22 -9.51 16.50
N ASP A 701 -32.26 -10.38 16.15
CA ASP A 701 -32.32 -11.86 16.08
C ASP A 701 -33.33 -12.68 15.21
N ASP A 702 -32.72 -13.70 14.60
CA ASP A 702 -33.14 -15.11 14.41
C ASP A 702 -34.20 -15.58 13.38
N LYS A 703 -33.73 -16.56 12.57
CA LYS A 703 -34.53 -17.58 11.90
C LYS A 703 -33.73 -18.86 11.64
N VAL A 704 -34.42 -20.00 11.69
CA VAL A 704 -33.88 -21.38 11.59
C VAL A 704 -34.31 -22.02 10.27
N TYR A 705 -33.48 -22.86 9.64
CA TYR A 705 -33.81 -24.26 9.25
C TYR A 705 -32.65 -25.03 8.57
N SER A 706 -32.81 -26.36 8.53
CA SER A 706 -31.77 -27.38 8.29
C SER A 706 -31.62 -27.85 6.83
N THR A 707 -30.60 -28.66 6.55
CA THR A 707 -30.78 -29.94 5.81
C THR A 707 -29.60 -30.90 6.02
N ASN A 708 -29.86 -32.22 5.88
CA ASN A 708 -28.88 -33.32 5.92
C ASN A 708 -28.98 -34.12 4.60
N GLY A 709 -27.90 -34.76 4.13
CA GLY A 709 -27.94 -35.60 2.92
C GLY A 709 -26.74 -36.54 2.77
N PHE A 710 -26.95 -37.84 3.01
CA PHE A 710 -25.94 -38.91 2.95
C PHE A 710 -25.44 -39.25 1.53
N THR A 711 -24.20 -39.77 1.43
CA THR A 711 -23.96 -41.10 0.82
C THR A 711 -22.61 -41.68 1.22
N THR A 712 -22.48 -43.01 1.19
CA THR A 712 -21.27 -43.77 1.49
C THR A 712 -21.09 -44.91 0.47
N HIS A 713 -19.85 -45.27 0.13
CA HIS A 713 -19.38 -46.65 -0.17
C HIS A 713 -17.86 -46.65 -0.43
N ALA A 714 -17.19 -47.80 -0.29
CA ALA A 714 -15.73 -47.92 -0.42
C ALA A 714 -15.25 -49.28 -0.99
N VAL A 715 -14.44 -49.25 -2.06
CA VAL A 715 -13.62 -50.34 -2.65
C VAL A 715 -12.46 -49.67 -3.44
N GLY A 716 -11.21 -50.17 -3.51
CA GLY A 716 -10.64 -51.26 -2.69
C GLY A 716 -9.31 -51.89 -3.13
N GLY A 717 -8.71 -51.64 -4.31
CA GLY A 717 -7.55 -52.44 -4.76
C GLY A 717 -6.61 -51.89 -5.86
N SER A 718 -5.30 -52.01 -5.58
CA SER A 718 -4.16 -52.40 -6.44
C SER A 718 -3.92 -51.84 -7.88
N ALA A 719 -2.78 -51.11 -7.99
CA ALA A 719 -1.61 -51.39 -8.86
C ALA A 719 -1.55 -51.11 -10.40
N GLN A 720 -0.49 -50.35 -10.76
CA GLN A 720 0.41 -50.45 -11.94
C GLN A 720 -0.07 -50.13 -13.40
N GLY A 721 0.88 -49.63 -14.21
CA GLY A 721 0.74 -49.24 -15.64
C GLY A 721 0.51 -47.73 -15.81
N ILE A 722 1.39 -46.85 -16.34
CA ILE A 722 2.47 -46.86 -17.36
C ILE A 722 1.99 -46.77 -18.82
N CYS A 723 2.47 -45.70 -19.50
CA CYS A 723 2.36 -45.36 -20.93
C CYS A 723 0.99 -44.84 -21.44
N GLY A 724 1.04 -43.94 -22.45
CA GLY A 724 -0.15 -43.32 -23.06
C GLY A 724 0.08 -41.86 -23.49
N THR A 725 0.79 -41.64 -24.59
CA THR A 725 1.05 -40.30 -25.15
C THR A 725 -0.09 -39.78 -26.05
N LEU A 726 -0.02 -38.47 -26.33
CA LEU A 726 -0.49 -37.80 -27.55
C LEU A 726 -1.97 -37.39 -27.64
N GLY A 727 -2.20 -36.09 -27.92
CA GLY A 727 -3.02 -35.77 -29.10
C GLY A 727 -4.19 -34.79 -29.00
N SER A 728 -3.87 -33.49 -29.08
CA SER A 728 -4.47 -32.58 -30.10
C SER A 728 -5.91 -32.03 -29.95
N ARG A 729 -5.95 -30.68 -29.86
CA ARG A 729 -6.76 -29.74 -30.68
C ARG A 729 -8.27 -29.46 -30.38
N VAL A 730 -8.50 -28.13 -30.31
CA VAL A 730 -9.46 -27.30 -31.10
C VAL A 730 -10.84 -26.94 -30.49
N LYS A 731 -11.04 -25.60 -30.39
CA LYS A 731 -12.23 -24.70 -30.62
C LYS A 731 -13.65 -25.26 -30.36
N SER A 732 -14.65 -24.48 -29.91
CA SER A 732 -14.94 -23.02 -30.05
C SER A 732 -15.72 -22.56 -28.78
N GLY A 733 -16.06 -21.29 -28.49
CA GLY A 733 -16.09 -20.03 -29.27
C GLY A 733 -17.53 -19.48 -29.37
N GLY A 734 -17.72 -18.18 -29.11
CA GLY A 734 -19.01 -17.47 -28.99
C GLY A 734 -19.22 -16.90 -27.58
N GLN A 735 -19.52 -15.61 -27.31
CA GLN A 735 -20.57 -14.68 -27.83
C GLN A 735 -21.95 -14.95 -27.17
N GLU A 736 -22.80 -13.99 -26.75
CA GLU A 736 -22.79 -12.49 -26.75
C GLU A 736 -24.05 -11.94 -25.98
N THR A 737 -24.35 -10.67 -25.63
CA THR A 737 -23.73 -9.30 -25.60
C THR A 737 -24.55 -8.42 -24.58
N ILE A 738 -24.30 -7.08 -24.47
CA ILE A 738 -25.32 -5.99 -24.22
C ILE A 738 -25.93 -5.88 -22.78
N GLU A 739 -26.31 -4.75 -22.14
CA GLU A 739 -26.09 -3.25 -22.17
C GLU A 739 -26.69 -2.65 -20.84
N MET A 740 -26.82 -1.35 -20.47
CA MET A 740 -26.61 -0.04 -21.13
C MET A 740 -26.20 1.12 -20.16
N VAL A 741 -25.30 1.97 -20.63
CA VAL A 741 -24.99 3.41 -20.39
C VAL A 741 -25.94 4.34 -19.56
N LYS A 742 -25.33 5.13 -18.64
CA LYS A 742 -25.44 6.63 -18.40
C LYS A 742 -24.60 7.01 -17.15
N GLY A 743 -23.94 8.16 -16.97
CA GLY A 743 -23.89 9.47 -17.66
C GLY A 743 -24.72 10.55 -16.92
N GLY A 744 -24.24 11.73 -16.51
CA GLY A 744 -22.91 12.39 -16.53
C GLY A 744 -23.01 13.90 -16.17
N HIS A 745 -21.89 14.65 -16.17
CA HIS A 745 -21.78 16.15 -16.15
C HIS A 745 -22.02 16.88 -14.77
N GLN A 746 -21.07 17.69 -14.22
CA GLN A 746 -20.73 19.14 -14.40
C GLN A 746 -21.59 20.11 -13.52
N THR A 747 -21.19 21.32 -13.03
CA THR A 747 -19.95 22.15 -13.03
C THR A 747 -20.09 23.40 -12.12
N LEU A 748 -18.97 23.92 -11.53
CA LEU A 748 -18.62 25.35 -11.27
C LEU A 748 -19.57 26.20 -10.34
N GLU A 749 -19.26 27.40 -9.78
CA GLU A 749 -18.05 28.25 -9.72
C GLU A 749 -18.08 29.29 -8.55
N SER A 750 -16.90 29.67 -8.01
CA SER A 750 -16.54 31.01 -7.44
C SER A 750 -17.38 31.61 -6.28
N CYS A 751 -17.01 32.66 -5.52
CA CYS A 751 -15.78 33.46 -5.27
C CYS A 751 -15.91 34.02 -3.81
N GLN A 752 -15.32 35.07 -3.20
CA GLN A 752 -14.35 36.19 -3.40
C GLN A 752 -14.02 36.69 -1.94
N GLU A 753 -13.08 37.58 -1.55
CA GLU A 753 -11.94 38.35 -2.11
C GLU A 753 -11.02 38.79 -0.92
N GLU A 754 -9.97 39.61 -1.16
CA GLU A 754 -9.21 40.46 -0.20
C GLU A 754 -8.31 39.80 0.88
N SER A 755 -7.22 40.42 1.40
CA SER A 755 -6.27 41.45 0.89
C SER A 755 -5.05 41.60 1.86
N ILE A 756 -4.08 42.48 1.52
CA ILE A 756 -3.04 43.12 2.39
C ILE A 756 -1.70 42.37 2.72
N ARG A 757 -0.64 42.78 1.99
CA ARG A 757 0.78 43.11 2.36
C ARG A 757 1.64 42.24 3.32
N GLY A 758 2.95 42.07 3.00
CA GLY A 758 3.98 41.82 4.03
C GLY A 758 5.44 41.49 3.64
N HIS A 759 6.24 42.51 3.30
CA HIS A 759 7.73 42.61 3.41
C HIS A 759 8.70 41.39 3.30
N THR A 760 9.55 41.51 2.28
CA THR A 760 11.02 41.28 2.22
C THR A 760 11.79 41.12 3.55
N LEU A 761 12.71 40.14 3.64
CA LEU A 761 14.15 40.39 3.90
C LEU A 761 15.10 39.18 3.71
N VAL A 762 16.38 39.50 3.49
CA VAL A 762 17.52 38.63 3.22
C VAL A 762 18.43 38.53 4.44
N LYS A 763 18.96 37.35 4.80
CA LYS A 763 20.43 37.11 4.96
C LYS A 763 20.86 35.68 5.34
N ASN A 764 22.09 35.39 4.93
CA ASN A 764 22.99 34.27 5.28
C ASN A 764 22.53 32.86 4.88
#